data_AF-A0A2A4YCS8-F1
#
_entry.id   AF-A0A2A4YCS8-F1
#
_cell.length_a   1.000
_cell.length_b   1.000
_cell.length_c   1.000
_cell.angle_alpha   90.00
_cell.angle_beta   90.00
_cell.angle_gamma   90.00
#
_symmetry.space_group_name_H-M   'P 1'
#
loop_
_entity.id
_entity.type
_entity.pdbx_description
1 polymer ?
#
loop_
_entity_poly.entity_id
_entity_poly.type
_entity_poly.pdbx_seq_one_letter_code
_entity_poly.pdbx_strand_id
1 'polypeptide(L)'
;KPDQVIETVVPQLSTQEISSKTASLSTLPVVEFYTDAQGSMFVGLGLGFNDSYLVYPRSKGNELPKELYVKYAKSSNSPLISVEFSGKNSFDAPMIYSSSKTPGFTSFHLPQVGVSEVQAVSFSKDNQNAFVSLGMFENNKLHFPGDMPKSLAVILYKHQGSFYPIGFYNPDSNKLLALSEVPSYSKITSFSSIQSPSQSIKAEQFYVIENEYQQVVFSNFGGAIAELNLPFKTSENTKSVVLPIGFDKKIQNRYPANAYFPSQPYLTAGAKENTNPHFGGYMPMLRRDLVGASGKKNFETPPRLYGLNVVSEDDPSLAKKQYKLRRLEKDLIEFELSQNNRRIIKTYYFAKANNEMVPYTLQMDIRIEGEARGLFLTSGVPEAEIMSSNGATPDIKYRFERNQKTVVQKLKLPKDTAVVKGITPDWVCNANGFFGLILDPLTEVPVGFEAAHIPGSVDPTRLTIIDAKNNLYPADKYPGYIVKIPLKQSSKPLQFRLFGGPFDHTVFAAVDKAFANTQTGYRPDYAAAQSFNGWFTFISEPFAKFLFAIMKFFYSFSKSWGLSIILLTIVLKVILYPLNNWSMRSMSRMQFIQPQVAAIKKRYEKDPKRGNLETMQLYKDKKVNPFSSCFPMVIQMPFLIGMFDLLRSTFALRGTSFITGWINNLSAPDVLFSWSYPIFFFGTEFHLLPFINGGLMFLQQKCSALMNKHKVVDPATQKQSSTSATIMTVVFTLLFYNFPAGLNLYWISSTILAILQQWIISTRLNKESSTKVSKA
;
A
#
# COMPACT_ATOMS: atom_id res chain seq x y z
N LYS A 1 -11.62 -29.69 -43.02
CA LYS A 1 -13.05 -29.46 -43.40
C LYS A 1 -13.33 -27.99 -43.12
N PRO A 2 -13.59 -27.16 -44.13
CA PRO A 2 -13.99 -25.79 -43.89
C PRO A 2 -15.41 -25.77 -43.31
N ASP A 3 -15.55 -25.02 -42.22
CA ASP A 3 -16.73 -24.36 -41.66
C ASP A 3 -18.11 -24.86 -42.11
N GLN A 4 -18.66 -25.82 -41.35
CA GLN A 4 -20.12 -25.86 -41.20
C GLN A 4 -20.51 -24.67 -40.32
N VAL A 5 -20.86 -23.56 -40.97
CA VAL A 5 -21.63 -22.49 -40.34
C VAL A 5 -22.93 -23.13 -39.87
N ILE A 6 -23.05 -23.37 -38.56
CA ILE A 6 -24.34 -23.65 -37.94
C ILE A 6 -25.11 -22.34 -38.09
N GLU A 7 -26.02 -22.26 -39.07
CA GLU A 7 -27.02 -21.19 -39.09
C GLU A 7 -27.92 -21.40 -37.87
N THR A 8 -27.59 -20.74 -36.76
CA THR A 8 -28.49 -20.59 -35.64
C THR A 8 -29.69 -19.77 -36.12
N VAL A 9 -30.83 -20.44 -36.30
CA VAL A 9 -32.07 -19.79 -36.72
C VAL A 9 -32.51 -18.84 -35.59
N VAL A 10 -32.63 -17.54 -35.88
CA VAL A 10 -33.21 -16.56 -34.96
C VAL A 10 -34.60 -17.07 -34.53
N PRO A 11 -34.85 -17.30 -33.22
CA PRO A 11 -36.10 -17.90 -32.78
C PRO A 11 -37.30 -16.99 -33.13
N GLN A 12 -38.33 -17.57 -33.73
CA GLN A 12 -39.61 -16.89 -33.92
C GLN A 12 -40.32 -16.78 -32.57
N LEU A 13 -40.33 -15.58 -31.98
CA LEU A 13 -41.00 -15.30 -30.72
C LEU A 13 -42.46 -14.93 -30.95
N SER A 14 -43.35 -15.37 -30.05
CA SER A 14 -44.74 -14.94 -30.03
C SER A 14 -44.90 -13.50 -29.56
N THR A 15 -45.99 -12.82 -29.91
CA THR A 15 -46.26 -11.43 -29.49
C THR A 15 -46.28 -11.26 -27.96
N GLN A 16 -46.74 -12.27 -27.21
CA GLN A 16 -46.72 -12.26 -25.75
C GLN A 16 -45.29 -12.35 -25.19
N GLU A 17 -44.44 -13.21 -25.77
CA GLU A 17 -43.04 -13.32 -25.36
C GLU A 17 -42.26 -12.04 -25.66
N ILE A 18 -42.48 -11.43 -26.84
CA ILE A 18 -41.85 -10.15 -27.20
C ILE A 18 -42.23 -9.07 -26.18
N SER A 19 -43.51 -8.96 -25.84
CA SER A 19 -43.97 -7.96 -24.86
C SER A 19 -43.37 -8.19 -23.46
N SER A 20 -43.26 -9.46 -23.02
CA SER A 20 -42.68 -9.79 -21.71
C SER A 20 -41.17 -9.51 -21.61
N LYS A 21 -40.45 -9.62 -22.73
CA LYS A 21 -38.98 -9.44 -22.81
C LYS A 21 -38.56 -8.01 -23.18
N THR A 22 -39.48 -7.20 -23.70
CA THR A 22 -39.21 -5.79 -24.02
C THR A 22 -39.13 -4.97 -22.73
N ALA A 23 -38.04 -4.23 -22.56
CA ALA A 23 -37.86 -3.39 -21.38
C ALA A 23 -38.90 -2.27 -21.33
N SER A 24 -39.50 -2.04 -20.16
CA SER A 24 -40.32 -0.83 -19.95
C SER A 24 -39.41 0.40 -19.95
N LEU A 25 -39.89 1.53 -20.47
CA LEU A 25 -39.23 2.84 -20.38
C LEU A 25 -38.87 3.19 -18.93
N SER A 26 -39.70 2.77 -17.97
CA SER A 26 -39.44 2.92 -16.55
C SER A 26 -38.27 2.09 -16.04
N THR A 27 -37.67 1.19 -16.81
CA THR A 27 -36.49 0.39 -16.40
C THR A 27 -35.21 0.87 -17.08
N LEU A 28 -35.33 1.82 -18.02
CA LEU A 28 -34.24 2.39 -18.79
C LEU A 28 -33.82 3.75 -18.22
N PRO A 29 -32.56 4.17 -18.41
CA PRO A 29 -32.06 5.45 -17.88
C PRO A 29 -32.44 6.62 -18.81
N VAL A 30 -33.74 6.82 -19.03
CA VAL A 30 -34.26 7.90 -19.86
C VAL A 30 -34.15 9.26 -19.15
N VAL A 31 -33.66 10.26 -19.89
CA VAL A 31 -33.49 11.64 -19.42
C VAL A 31 -34.22 12.63 -20.33
N GLU A 32 -34.64 13.74 -19.73
CA GLU A 32 -35.30 14.89 -20.36
C GLU A 32 -34.31 16.06 -20.41
N PHE A 33 -34.30 16.80 -21.52
CA PHE A 33 -33.43 17.94 -21.75
C PHE A 33 -34.22 19.24 -21.85
N TYR A 34 -33.64 20.33 -21.35
CA TYR A 34 -34.25 21.67 -21.31
C TYR A 34 -33.24 22.75 -21.72
N THR A 35 -33.70 23.88 -22.27
CA THR A 35 -32.85 25.04 -22.59
C THR A 35 -32.70 26.03 -21.43
N ASP A 36 -33.48 25.89 -20.36
CA ASP A 36 -33.49 26.78 -19.20
C ASP A 36 -33.27 26.02 -17.88
N ALA A 37 -32.62 26.70 -16.93
CA ALA A 37 -32.33 26.17 -15.60
C ALA A 37 -33.59 26.00 -14.72
N GLN A 38 -34.77 26.47 -15.18
CA GLN A 38 -36.05 26.27 -14.51
C GLN A 38 -36.81 25.03 -15.04
N GLY A 39 -36.36 24.41 -16.14
CA GLY A 39 -36.99 23.22 -16.72
C GLY A 39 -38.32 23.51 -17.43
N SER A 40 -38.51 24.73 -17.94
CA SER A 40 -39.75 25.22 -18.55
C SER A 40 -39.78 25.01 -20.07
N MET A 41 -38.62 24.98 -20.73
CA MET A 41 -38.47 24.85 -22.18
C MET A 41 -37.86 23.48 -22.54
N PHE A 42 -38.75 22.51 -22.75
CA PHE A 42 -38.38 21.14 -23.12
C PHE A 42 -37.77 21.05 -24.53
N VAL A 43 -36.64 20.35 -24.63
CA VAL A 43 -35.84 20.16 -25.85
C VAL A 43 -36.03 18.77 -26.45
N GLY A 44 -36.08 17.74 -25.61
CA GLY A 44 -36.20 16.35 -26.08
C GLY A 44 -35.85 15.31 -25.01
N LEU A 45 -36.01 14.05 -25.37
CA LEU A 45 -35.60 12.89 -24.58
C LEU A 45 -34.23 12.35 -25.03
N GLY A 46 -33.61 11.58 -24.14
CA GLY A 46 -32.40 10.82 -24.45
C GLY A 46 -32.05 9.81 -23.36
N LEU A 47 -30.77 9.41 -23.29
CA LEU A 47 -30.30 8.39 -22.34
C LEU A 47 -29.11 8.87 -21.52
N GLY A 48 -29.12 8.60 -20.22
CA GLY A 48 -28.02 8.89 -19.30
C GLY A 48 -27.24 7.62 -18.90
N PHE A 49 -25.92 7.64 -19.02
CA PHE A 49 -25.04 6.56 -18.58
C PHE A 49 -23.84 7.17 -17.84
N ASN A 50 -23.77 6.94 -16.52
CA ASN A 50 -22.75 7.52 -15.65
C ASN A 50 -22.72 9.06 -15.77
N ASP A 51 -21.58 9.60 -16.19
CA ASP A 51 -21.29 11.02 -16.41
C ASP A 51 -21.58 11.47 -17.85
N SER A 52 -22.22 10.64 -18.68
CA SER A 52 -22.47 10.95 -20.09
C SER A 52 -23.93 10.81 -20.48
N TYR A 53 -24.38 11.73 -21.33
CA TYR A 53 -25.77 11.91 -21.74
C TYR A 53 -25.84 11.94 -23.27
N LEU A 54 -26.79 11.20 -23.82
CA LEU A 54 -27.03 11.16 -25.24
C LEU A 54 -28.32 11.92 -25.55
N VAL A 55 -28.25 12.94 -26.41
CA VAL A 55 -29.38 13.77 -26.83
C VAL A 55 -29.67 13.53 -28.31
N TYR A 56 -30.95 13.45 -28.64
CA TYR A 56 -31.44 13.65 -30.00
C TYR A 56 -32.00 15.07 -30.13
N PRO A 57 -31.49 15.92 -31.05
CA PRO A 57 -32.03 17.25 -31.30
C PRO A 57 -33.46 17.22 -31.84
N ARG A 58 -34.28 18.22 -31.49
CA ARG A 58 -35.57 18.46 -32.16
C ARG A 58 -35.35 19.02 -33.58
N SER A 59 -36.23 18.64 -34.50
CA SER A 59 -36.26 19.01 -35.93
C SER A 59 -36.08 20.52 -36.25
N LYS A 60 -35.48 20.76 -37.43
CA LYS A 60 -35.15 22.01 -38.15
C LYS A 60 -35.86 23.28 -37.65
N GLY A 61 -35.10 24.21 -37.08
CA GLY A 61 -35.57 25.59 -36.93
C GLY A 61 -34.68 26.51 -36.10
N ASN A 62 -34.10 26.05 -34.99
CA ASN A 62 -33.32 26.89 -34.07
C ASN A 62 -32.05 26.16 -33.61
N GLU A 63 -30.90 26.83 -33.63
CA GLU A 63 -29.64 26.31 -33.06
C GLU A 63 -29.86 25.84 -31.62
N LEU A 64 -29.45 24.60 -31.31
CA LEU A 64 -29.41 24.14 -29.92
C LEU A 64 -28.44 25.04 -29.14
N PRO A 65 -28.84 25.54 -27.96
CA PRO A 65 -27.97 26.37 -27.15
C PRO A 65 -26.71 25.58 -26.77
N LYS A 66 -25.60 26.30 -26.58
CA LYS A 66 -24.33 25.69 -26.16
C LYS A 66 -24.46 24.94 -24.85
N GLU A 67 -25.39 25.36 -23.98
CA GLU A 67 -25.67 24.80 -22.67
C GLU A 67 -27.08 24.15 -22.66
N LEU A 68 -27.18 22.90 -22.21
CA LEU A 68 -28.44 22.19 -21.99
C LEU A 68 -28.56 21.69 -20.56
N TYR A 69 -29.78 21.67 -20.04
CA TYR A 69 -30.09 21.21 -18.69
C TYR A 69 -30.75 19.82 -18.70
N VAL A 70 -30.24 18.88 -17.90
CA VAL A 70 -30.71 17.47 -17.91
C VAL A 70 -31.48 17.11 -16.64
N LYS A 71 -32.58 16.36 -16.79
CA LYS A 71 -33.37 15.77 -15.69
C LYS A 71 -33.64 14.29 -15.96
N TYR A 72 -33.47 13.41 -14.98
CA TYR A 72 -33.93 12.03 -15.12
C TYR A 72 -35.45 11.97 -14.99
N ALA A 73 -36.14 11.36 -15.96
CA ALA A 73 -37.60 11.30 -16.00
C ALA A 73 -38.24 10.64 -14.75
N LYS A 74 -37.45 9.89 -13.97
CA LYS A 74 -37.85 9.25 -12.71
C LYS A 74 -37.78 10.13 -11.46
N SER A 75 -37.11 11.28 -11.51
CA SER A 75 -36.81 12.07 -10.31
C SER A 75 -37.33 13.49 -10.47
N SER A 76 -38.45 13.78 -9.82
CA SER A 76 -39.07 15.11 -9.80
C SER A 76 -38.18 16.19 -9.15
N ASN A 77 -37.15 15.79 -8.38
CA ASN A 77 -36.27 16.66 -7.59
C ASN A 77 -34.76 16.61 -7.99
N SER A 78 -34.40 16.07 -9.16
CA SER A 78 -33.00 16.07 -9.59
C SER A 78 -32.54 17.46 -10.04
N PRO A 79 -31.34 17.94 -9.64
CA PRO A 79 -30.81 19.22 -10.10
C PRO A 79 -30.55 19.17 -11.61
N LEU A 80 -30.89 20.26 -12.29
CA LEU A 80 -30.64 20.48 -13.71
C LEU A 80 -29.12 20.62 -13.91
N ILE A 81 -28.53 19.66 -14.64
CA ILE A 81 -27.09 19.61 -14.94
C ILE A 81 -26.86 20.37 -16.24
N SER A 82 -26.04 21.42 -16.23
CA SER A 82 -25.63 22.09 -17.46
C SER A 82 -24.61 21.24 -18.22
N VAL A 83 -24.79 21.10 -19.53
CA VAL A 83 -23.81 20.41 -20.37
C VAL A 83 -23.50 21.23 -21.60
N GLU A 84 -22.21 21.48 -21.81
CA GLU A 84 -21.72 22.38 -22.87
C GLU A 84 -21.23 21.60 -24.08
N PHE A 85 -21.65 21.98 -25.29
CA PHE A 85 -21.18 21.37 -26.55
C PHE A 85 -20.13 22.24 -27.25
N SER A 86 -19.04 21.61 -27.68
CA SER A 86 -17.99 22.25 -28.48
C SER A 86 -17.92 21.61 -29.86
N GLY A 87 -18.75 22.08 -30.78
CA GLY A 87 -18.78 21.62 -32.17
C GLY A 87 -19.80 22.38 -33.00
N LYS A 88 -19.79 22.19 -34.33
CA LYS A 88 -20.89 22.66 -35.19
C LYS A 88 -22.10 21.76 -34.95
N ASN A 89 -23.23 22.34 -34.58
CA ASN A 89 -24.51 21.64 -34.41
C ASN A 89 -24.94 21.02 -35.76
N SER A 90 -25.01 19.69 -35.85
CA SER A 90 -25.70 19.01 -36.96
C SER A 90 -26.96 18.36 -36.41
N PHE A 91 -28.12 18.85 -36.84
CA PHE A 91 -29.44 18.41 -36.35
C PHE A 91 -29.78 16.95 -36.69
N ASP A 92 -29.05 16.34 -37.62
CA ASP A 92 -29.33 15.00 -38.14
C ASP A 92 -28.47 13.89 -37.48
N ALA A 93 -27.75 14.20 -36.39
CA ALA A 93 -26.89 13.23 -35.70
C ALA A 93 -27.08 13.24 -34.17
N PRO A 94 -26.95 12.08 -33.50
CA PRO A 94 -26.98 12.00 -32.04
C PRO A 94 -25.77 12.74 -31.45
N MET A 95 -26.00 13.46 -30.36
CA MET A 95 -24.96 14.23 -29.66
C MET A 95 -24.68 13.64 -28.29
N ILE A 96 -23.40 13.45 -28.00
CA ILE A 96 -22.92 12.95 -26.70
C ILE A 96 -22.40 14.13 -25.89
N TYR A 97 -23.02 14.32 -24.74
CA TYR A 97 -22.68 15.27 -23.70
C TYR A 97 -22.01 14.52 -22.54
N SER A 98 -20.98 15.07 -21.91
CA SER A 98 -20.28 14.39 -20.81
C SER A 98 -19.80 15.40 -19.77
N SER A 99 -19.99 15.11 -18.48
CA SER A 99 -19.42 15.86 -17.36
C SER A 99 -17.96 15.48 -17.06
N SER A 100 -17.42 14.44 -17.73
CA SER A 100 -16.04 13.96 -17.58
C SER A 100 -15.24 14.04 -18.90
N LYS A 101 -13.91 14.23 -18.80
CA LYS A 101 -12.93 14.25 -19.91
C LYS A 101 -12.92 12.98 -20.77
N THR A 102 -13.34 11.87 -20.19
CA THR A 102 -13.53 10.60 -20.89
C THR A 102 -15.01 10.27 -20.84
N PRO A 103 -15.72 10.13 -21.98
CA PRO A 103 -17.12 9.74 -21.96
C PRO A 103 -17.27 8.39 -21.24
N GLY A 104 -18.22 8.32 -20.31
CA GLY A 104 -18.55 7.11 -19.53
C GLY A 104 -19.22 6.00 -20.35
N PHE A 105 -19.34 6.20 -21.67
CA PHE A 105 -19.72 5.20 -22.65
C PHE A 105 -18.60 4.16 -22.81
N THR A 106 -18.53 3.21 -21.89
CA THR A 106 -17.67 2.03 -22.07
C THR A 106 -18.29 1.11 -23.12
N SER A 107 -17.53 0.73 -24.15
CA SER A 107 -17.99 -0.24 -25.14
C SER A 107 -18.10 -1.62 -24.48
N PHE A 108 -19.32 -2.03 -24.15
CA PHE A 108 -19.56 -3.39 -23.69
C PHE A 108 -19.41 -4.33 -24.89
N HIS A 109 -18.41 -5.22 -24.85
CA HIS A 109 -18.24 -6.21 -25.91
C HIS A 109 -19.26 -7.33 -25.73
N LEU A 110 -20.11 -7.51 -26.76
CA LEU A 110 -21.05 -8.61 -26.80
C LEU A 110 -20.30 -9.96 -26.85
N PRO A 111 -20.90 -11.05 -26.31
CA PRO A 111 -20.37 -12.40 -26.48
C PRO A 111 -20.18 -12.72 -27.97
N GLN A 112 -19.01 -13.26 -28.35
CA GLN A 112 -18.69 -13.56 -29.76
C GLN A 112 -19.43 -14.79 -30.33
N VAL A 113 -20.18 -15.53 -29.50
CA VAL A 113 -20.85 -16.78 -29.89
C VAL A 113 -22.30 -16.75 -29.42
N GLY A 114 -23.23 -16.96 -30.35
CA GLY A 114 -24.67 -17.09 -30.09
C GLY A 114 -25.49 -15.81 -30.32
N VAL A 115 -26.81 -15.96 -30.24
CA VAL A 115 -27.78 -14.85 -30.37
C VAL A 115 -27.89 -14.11 -29.03
N SER A 116 -27.66 -12.81 -29.03
CA SER A 116 -27.80 -11.94 -27.84
C SER A 116 -29.08 -11.12 -27.91
N GLU A 117 -29.90 -11.16 -26.85
CA GLU A 117 -31.07 -10.29 -26.70
C GLU A 117 -30.62 -8.85 -26.38
N VAL A 118 -31.13 -7.88 -27.13
CA VAL A 118 -30.83 -6.45 -26.97
C VAL A 118 -32.11 -5.62 -27.02
N GLN A 119 -32.06 -4.40 -26.47
CA GLN A 119 -33.17 -3.45 -26.47
C GLN A 119 -32.80 -2.28 -27.37
N ALA A 120 -33.59 -2.02 -28.41
CA ALA A 120 -33.45 -0.84 -29.24
C ALA A 120 -34.36 0.27 -28.71
N VAL A 121 -33.74 1.36 -28.27
CA VAL A 121 -34.46 2.56 -27.81
C VAL A 121 -34.43 3.58 -28.92
N SER A 122 -35.61 3.88 -29.48
CA SER A 122 -35.79 4.87 -30.53
C SER A 122 -36.62 6.04 -30.02
N PHE A 123 -36.31 7.24 -30.49
CA PHE A 123 -37.06 8.44 -30.17
C PHE A 123 -37.89 8.87 -31.37
N SER A 124 -39.10 9.38 -31.13
CA SER A 124 -39.95 9.93 -32.19
C SER A 124 -39.24 11.10 -32.89
N LYS A 125 -39.62 11.43 -34.14
CA LYS A 125 -39.03 12.57 -34.86
C LYS A 125 -39.17 13.92 -34.11
N ASP A 126 -40.14 14.01 -33.21
CA ASP A 126 -40.39 15.18 -32.36
C ASP A 126 -39.79 15.04 -30.95
N ASN A 127 -39.10 13.92 -30.65
CA ASN A 127 -38.47 13.56 -29.37
C ASN A 127 -39.36 13.68 -28.12
N GLN A 128 -40.68 13.67 -28.29
CA GLN A 128 -41.64 13.68 -27.18
C GLN A 128 -41.92 12.27 -26.62
N ASN A 129 -41.74 11.24 -27.45
CA ASN A 129 -41.99 9.86 -27.08
C ASN A 129 -40.77 9.00 -27.39
N ALA A 130 -40.49 8.04 -26.50
CA ALA A 130 -39.49 6.99 -26.71
C ALA A 130 -40.19 5.64 -26.88
N PHE A 131 -39.69 4.81 -27.79
CA PHE A 131 -40.20 3.48 -28.06
C PHE A 131 -39.07 2.46 -27.88
N VAL A 132 -39.38 1.35 -27.22
CA VAL A 132 -38.43 0.27 -26.98
C VAL A 132 -38.88 -0.94 -27.80
N SER A 133 -37.97 -1.46 -28.62
CA SER A 133 -38.17 -2.68 -29.39
C SER A 133 -37.16 -3.74 -28.97
N LEU A 134 -37.61 -4.98 -28.76
CA LEU A 134 -36.71 -6.12 -28.57
C LEU A 134 -36.00 -6.44 -29.88
N GLY A 135 -34.67 -6.52 -29.84
CA GLY A 135 -33.82 -6.96 -30.94
C GLY A 135 -33.00 -8.20 -30.56
N MET A 136 -32.56 -8.91 -31.58
CA MET A 136 -31.66 -10.06 -31.50
C MET A 136 -30.40 -9.72 -32.28
N PHE A 137 -29.24 -9.80 -31.64
CA PHE A 137 -27.95 -9.53 -32.27
C PHE A 137 -27.17 -10.83 -32.50
N GLU A 138 -26.76 -11.07 -33.74
CA GLU A 138 -25.97 -12.22 -34.14
C GLU A 138 -25.09 -11.87 -35.35
N ASN A 139 -23.81 -12.27 -35.34
CA ASN A 139 -22.89 -12.10 -36.48
C ASN A 139 -22.89 -10.68 -37.08
N ASN A 140 -22.90 -9.65 -36.21
CA ASN A 140 -22.92 -8.24 -36.60
C ASN A 140 -24.20 -7.79 -37.34
N LYS A 141 -25.27 -8.58 -37.30
CA LYS A 141 -26.60 -8.26 -37.82
C LYS A 141 -27.60 -8.15 -36.67
N LEU A 142 -28.56 -7.26 -36.84
CA LEU A 142 -29.64 -7.02 -35.89
C LEU A 142 -30.96 -7.48 -36.51
N HIS A 143 -31.69 -8.32 -35.78
CA HIS A 143 -32.98 -8.85 -36.18
C HIS A 143 -34.04 -8.44 -35.18
N PHE A 144 -35.17 -7.91 -35.65
CA PHE A 144 -36.28 -7.49 -34.79
C PHE A 144 -37.46 -8.45 -34.99
N PRO A 145 -37.80 -9.29 -33.99
CA PRO A 145 -38.94 -10.20 -34.07
C PRO A 145 -40.30 -9.49 -34.02
N GLY A 146 -40.33 -8.21 -33.58
CA GLY A 146 -41.53 -7.37 -33.53
C GLY A 146 -41.36 -6.08 -34.33
N ASP A 147 -41.86 -4.96 -33.80
CA ASP A 147 -41.76 -3.66 -34.47
C ASP A 147 -40.31 -3.18 -34.60
N MET A 148 -39.87 -2.97 -35.84
CA MET A 148 -38.57 -2.37 -36.11
C MET A 148 -38.54 -0.88 -35.73
N PRO A 149 -37.41 -0.38 -35.20
CA PRO A 149 -37.23 1.04 -34.98
C PRO A 149 -37.38 1.82 -36.29
N LYS A 150 -38.28 2.82 -36.31
CA LYS A 150 -38.52 3.68 -37.49
C LYS A 150 -37.57 4.87 -37.58
N SER A 151 -36.70 5.05 -36.59
CA SER A 151 -35.70 6.10 -36.49
C SER A 151 -34.40 5.53 -35.92
N LEU A 152 -33.32 6.33 -35.93
CA LEU A 152 -32.04 5.95 -35.33
C LEU A 152 -32.26 5.51 -33.87
N ALA A 153 -31.83 4.30 -33.54
CA ALA A 153 -32.05 3.70 -32.23
C ALA A 153 -30.72 3.42 -31.52
N VAL A 154 -30.73 3.57 -30.19
CA VAL A 154 -29.60 3.15 -29.35
C VAL A 154 -29.82 1.71 -28.94
N ILE A 155 -28.84 0.85 -29.20
CA ILE A 155 -28.92 -0.55 -28.84
C ILE A 155 -28.30 -0.77 -27.47
N LEU A 156 -29.08 -1.35 -26.56
CA LEU A 156 -28.70 -1.64 -25.18
C LEU A 156 -28.65 -3.15 -24.95
N TYR A 157 -27.59 -3.61 -24.30
CA TYR A 157 -27.46 -4.99 -23.84
C TYR A 157 -27.66 -5.06 -22.33
N LYS A 158 -28.45 -6.05 -21.87
CA LYS A 158 -28.71 -6.26 -20.45
C LYS A 158 -27.68 -7.24 -19.88
N HIS A 159 -26.84 -6.77 -18.95
CA HIS A 159 -25.86 -7.60 -18.26
C HIS A 159 -25.97 -7.40 -16.74
N GLN A 160 -26.06 -8.51 -15.98
CA GLN A 160 -26.17 -8.49 -14.51
C GLN A 160 -27.23 -7.52 -13.96
N GLY A 161 -28.37 -7.40 -14.66
CA GLY A 161 -29.48 -6.54 -14.26
C GLY A 161 -29.41 -5.07 -14.73
N SER A 162 -28.29 -4.63 -15.31
CA SER A 162 -28.10 -3.26 -15.82
C SER A 162 -28.03 -3.22 -17.35
N PHE A 163 -28.44 -2.08 -17.95
CA PHE A 163 -28.41 -1.87 -19.39
C PHE A 163 -27.17 -1.08 -19.81
N TYR A 164 -26.43 -1.59 -20.81
CA TYR A 164 -25.21 -0.99 -21.33
C TYR A 164 -25.38 -0.68 -22.83
N PRO A 165 -25.00 0.52 -23.30
CA PRO A 165 -25.06 0.86 -24.71
C PRO A 165 -23.94 0.15 -25.48
N ILE A 166 -24.29 -0.46 -26.61
CA ILE A 166 -23.35 -1.19 -27.46
C ILE A 166 -23.15 -0.54 -28.83
N GLY A 167 -24.09 0.30 -29.29
CA GLY A 167 -23.99 0.98 -30.57
C GLY A 167 -25.29 1.65 -31.01
N PHE A 168 -25.27 2.23 -32.21
CA PHE A 168 -26.42 2.86 -32.85
C PHE A 168 -26.91 2.02 -34.02
N TYR A 169 -28.22 1.80 -34.10
CA TYR A 169 -28.86 1.15 -35.23
C TYR A 169 -29.49 2.19 -36.14
N ASN A 170 -29.05 2.22 -37.40
CA ASN A 170 -29.67 3.03 -38.44
C ASN A 170 -30.62 2.16 -39.29
N PRO A 171 -31.94 2.44 -39.29
CA PRO A 171 -32.90 1.67 -40.07
C PRO A 171 -32.68 1.75 -41.59
N ASP A 172 -32.07 2.82 -42.10
CA ASP A 172 -31.82 2.99 -43.55
C ASP A 172 -30.70 2.09 -44.06
N SER A 173 -29.71 1.78 -43.21
CA SER A 173 -28.54 0.96 -43.57
C SER A 173 -28.57 -0.45 -42.98
N ASN A 174 -29.52 -0.74 -42.09
CA ASN A 174 -29.67 -1.99 -41.33
C ASN A 174 -28.34 -2.48 -40.70
N LYS A 175 -27.51 -1.55 -40.24
CA LYS A 175 -26.21 -1.82 -39.61
C LYS A 175 -26.14 -1.24 -38.21
N LEU A 176 -25.46 -1.98 -37.32
CA LEU A 176 -25.01 -1.47 -36.03
C LEU A 176 -23.72 -0.68 -36.24
N LEU A 177 -23.77 0.62 -35.94
CA LEU A 177 -22.61 1.50 -35.90
C LEU A 177 -22.02 1.47 -34.49
N ALA A 178 -20.71 1.24 -34.39
CA ALA A 178 -20.03 1.28 -33.10
C ALA A 178 -20.07 2.70 -32.52
N LEU A 179 -20.07 2.83 -31.19
CA LEU A 179 -20.07 4.12 -30.49
C LEU A 179 -18.91 5.04 -30.95
N SER A 180 -17.75 4.46 -31.26
CA SER A 180 -16.56 5.18 -31.73
C SER A 180 -16.66 5.70 -33.17
N GLU A 181 -17.58 5.17 -33.97
CA GLU A 181 -17.78 5.56 -35.37
C GLU A 181 -18.75 6.74 -35.53
N VAL A 182 -19.33 7.20 -34.41
CA VAL A 182 -20.21 8.37 -34.40
C VAL A 182 -19.39 9.65 -34.59
N PRO A 183 -19.67 10.48 -35.61
CA PRO A 183 -18.89 11.70 -35.91
C PRO A 183 -18.77 12.69 -34.74
N SER A 184 -19.72 12.66 -33.80
CA SER A 184 -19.76 13.49 -32.58
C SER A 184 -18.82 13.00 -31.46
N TYR A 185 -18.37 11.73 -31.51
CA TYR A 185 -17.54 11.12 -30.45
C TYR A 185 -16.13 11.74 -30.36
N SER A 186 -15.60 12.24 -31.49
CA SER A 186 -14.22 12.75 -31.59
C SER A 186 -14.06 14.26 -31.31
N LYS A 187 -15.15 14.99 -31.03
CA LYS A 187 -15.13 16.47 -30.94
C LYS A 187 -15.39 17.05 -29.55
N ILE A 188 -15.44 16.22 -28.50
CA ILE A 188 -15.70 16.67 -27.12
C ILE A 188 -14.47 17.46 -26.61
N THR A 189 -14.52 18.79 -26.70
CA THR A 189 -13.42 19.65 -26.21
C THR A 189 -13.94 20.86 -25.42
N SER A 190 -13.70 20.85 -24.11
CA SER A 190 -13.85 21.92 -23.10
C SER A 190 -15.14 21.94 -22.25
N PHE A 191 -14.94 22.31 -20.98
CA PHE A 191 -15.83 22.15 -19.83
C PHE A 191 -16.07 23.53 -19.19
N SER A 192 -17.32 23.89 -18.92
CA SER A 192 -17.68 24.79 -17.84
C SER A 192 -18.62 24.07 -16.87
N SER A 193 -18.25 24.03 -15.58
CA SER A 193 -19.18 23.60 -14.53
C SER A 193 -20.09 24.79 -14.23
N ILE A 194 -21.40 24.70 -14.48
CA ILE A 194 -22.34 25.70 -13.96
C ILE A 194 -23.10 25.11 -12.77
N GLN A 195 -23.02 25.90 -11.70
CA GLN A 195 -23.73 25.77 -10.45
C GLN A 195 -25.23 25.58 -10.70
N SER A 196 -25.79 24.47 -10.24
CA SER A 196 -27.24 24.35 -10.10
C SER A 196 -27.75 25.40 -9.08
N PRO A 197 -28.91 26.03 -9.31
CA PRO A 197 -29.53 26.91 -8.33
C PRO A 197 -29.99 26.08 -7.11
N SER A 198 -29.27 26.24 -6.00
CA SER A 198 -29.66 25.98 -4.61
C SER A 198 -30.58 24.77 -4.32
N GLN A 199 -30.05 23.57 -4.46
CA GLN A 199 -29.86 22.74 -3.27
C GLN A 199 -28.36 22.49 -3.17
N SER A 200 -27.69 23.17 -2.23
CA SER A 200 -26.26 23.00 -2.01
C SER A 200 -25.98 21.54 -1.69
N ILE A 201 -25.41 20.80 -2.64
CA ILE A 201 -24.52 19.70 -2.29
C ILE A 201 -23.40 20.41 -1.53
N LYS A 202 -23.48 20.41 -0.20
CA LYS A 202 -22.46 21.07 0.62
C LYS A 202 -21.13 20.47 0.22
N ALA A 203 -20.13 21.32 -0.03
CA ALA A 203 -18.78 20.87 -0.29
C ALA A 203 -18.31 19.93 0.83
N GLU A 204 -17.35 19.05 0.53
CA GLU A 204 -16.69 18.27 1.57
C GLU A 204 -16.10 19.21 2.62
N GLN A 205 -16.44 19.01 3.88
CA GLN A 205 -15.99 19.84 4.99
C GLN A 205 -15.12 19.01 5.91
N PHE A 206 -13.99 19.58 6.34
CA PHE A 206 -13.05 18.92 7.21
C PHE A 206 -13.09 19.48 8.63
N TYR A 207 -12.91 18.60 9.61
CA TYR A 207 -12.93 18.92 11.03
C TYR A 207 -11.71 18.30 11.70
N VAL A 208 -11.14 18.99 12.68
CA VAL A 208 -9.92 18.52 13.36
C VAL A 208 -10.12 18.43 14.85
N ILE A 209 -9.65 17.31 15.41
CA ILE A 209 -9.28 17.16 16.81
C ILE A 209 -7.83 16.68 16.88
N GLU A 210 -7.08 17.14 17.87
CA GLU A 210 -5.66 16.82 18.00
C GLU A 210 -5.21 16.78 19.45
N ASN A 211 -4.13 16.05 19.68
CA ASN A 211 -3.40 15.98 20.95
C ASN A 211 -1.90 15.83 20.68
N GLU A 212 -1.10 15.63 21.71
CA GLU A 212 0.36 15.56 21.59
C GLU A 212 0.87 14.33 20.81
N TYR A 213 0.02 13.33 20.55
CA TYR A 213 0.37 12.10 19.84
C TYR A 213 -0.16 12.04 18.40
N GLN A 214 -1.24 12.75 18.08
CA GLN A 214 -1.86 12.67 16.77
C GLN A 214 -2.80 13.84 16.49
N GLN A 215 -2.88 14.21 15.21
CA GLN A 215 -3.91 15.07 14.64
C GLN A 215 -4.81 14.21 13.75
N VAL A 216 -6.12 14.27 13.97
CA VAL A 216 -7.11 13.48 13.22
C VAL A 216 -8.01 14.43 12.45
N VAL A 217 -8.06 14.26 11.13
CA VAL A 217 -8.84 15.08 10.21
C VAL A 217 -10.04 14.27 9.73
N PHE A 218 -11.23 14.72 10.09
CA PHE A 218 -12.49 14.10 9.74
C PHE A 218 -13.13 14.80 8.56
N SER A 219 -13.77 14.03 7.68
CA SER A 219 -14.63 14.53 6.61
C SER A 219 -16.11 14.35 6.98
N ASN A 220 -16.95 15.33 6.62
CA ASN A 220 -18.41 15.14 6.65
C ASN A 220 -18.86 14.01 5.71
N PHE A 221 -18.07 13.66 4.68
CA PHE A 221 -18.35 12.49 3.84
C PHE A 221 -18.02 11.22 4.62
N GLY A 222 -19.03 10.39 4.83
CA GLY A 222 -18.92 9.21 5.66
C GLY A 222 -18.82 9.49 7.16
N GLY A 223 -18.67 10.76 7.60
CA GLY A 223 -18.32 11.09 8.98
C GLY A 223 -17.07 10.33 9.41
N ALA A 224 -16.03 10.35 8.57
CA ALA A 224 -14.91 9.41 8.58
C ALA A 224 -13.56 10.13 8.62
N ILE A 225 -12.47 9.39 8.88
CA ILE A 225 -11.11 9.92 8.97
C ILE A 225 -10.51 10.05 7.57
N ALA A 226 -10.34 11.28 7.09
CA ALA A 226 -9.67 11.58 5.83
C ALA A 226 -8.14 11.62 5.99
N GLU A 227 -7.64 12.13 7.11
CA GLU A 227 -6.20 12.11 7.43
C GLU A 227 -5.96 11.72 8.89
N LEU A 228 -4.86 11.01 9.13
CA LEU A 228 -4.32 10.74 10.45
C LEU A 228 -2.84 11.11 10.43
N ASN A 229 -2.46 12.13 11.19
CA ASN A 229 -1.15 12.77 11.11
C ASN A 229 -0.44 12.63 12.46
N LEU A 230 0.79 12.11 12.45
CA LEU A 230 1.60 11.93 13.65
C LEU A 230 2.61 13.06 13.81
N PRO A 231 2.53 13.89 14.87
CA PRO A 231 3.49 14.95 15.11
C PRO A 231 4.88 14.36 15.31
N PHE A 232 5.90 15.06 14.84
CA PHE A 232 7.28 14.71 15.12
C PHE A 232 7.67 15.05 16.55
N LYS A 233 8.62 14.30 17.09
CA LYS A 233 9.29 14.61 18.33
C LYS A 233 10.12 15.88 18.15
N THR A 234 9.83 16.89 18.95
CA THR A 234 10.55 18.18 18.97
C THR A 234 10.92 18.55 20.42
N SER A 235 11.61 19.68 20.61
CA SER A 235 11.83 20.25 21.95
C SER A 235 10.52 20.66 22.62
N GLU A 236 9.50 21.03 21.84
CA GLU A 236 8.18 21.44 22.31
C GLU A 236 7.25 20.23 22.56
N ASN A 237 7.28 19.24 21.65
CA ASN A 237 6.52 18.00 21.79
C ASN A 237 7.46 16.81 22.06
N THR A 238 7.68 16.53 23.34
CA THR A 238 8.51 15.41 23.80
C THR A 238 7.75 14.09 23.93
N LYS A 239 6.41 14.12 23.87
CA LYS A 239 5.55 12.94 24.00
C LYS A 239 5.52 12.07 22.75
N SER A 240 5.62 12.68 21.56
CA SER A 240 5.77 11.90 20.33
C SER A 240 7.12 11.19 20.27
N VAL A 241 7.12 9.99 19.70
CA VAL A 241 8.34 9.20 19.43
C VAL A 241 8.74 9.20 17.95
N VAL A 242 7.97 9.86 17.08
CA VAL A 242 8.19 9.85 15.62
C VAL A 242 9.25 10.87 15.23
N LEU A 243 10.28 10.44 14.49
CA LEU A 243 11.32 11.32 13.95
C LEU A 243 11.12 11.57 12.45
N PRO A 244 11.46 12.77 11.94
CA PRO A 244 11.42 13.05 10.51
C PRO A 244 12.51 12.26 9.77
N ILE A 245 12.17 11.71 8.61
CA ILE A 245 13.14 11.04 7.72
C ILE A 245 13.51 11.91 6.52
N GLY A 246 14.48 11.47 5.71
CA GLY A 246 14.94 12.20 4.52
C GLY A 246 13.81 12.54 3.54
N PHE A 247 12.82 11.65 3.39
CA PHE A 247 11.65 11.91 2.54
C PHE A 247 10.79 13.05 3.05
N ASP A 248 10.53 13.13 4.36
CA ASP A 248 9.74 14.22 4.96
C ASP A 248 10.41 15.57 4.68
N LYS A 249 11.74 15.64 4.88
CA LYS A 249 12.54 16.83 4.58
C LYS A 249 12.53 17.17 3.09
N LYS A 250 12.62 16.16 2.21
CA LYS A 250 12.58 16.33 0.75
C LYS A 250 11.22 16.86 0.28
N ILE A 251 10.11 16.37 0.85
CA ILE A 251 8.75 16.88 0.59
C ILE A 251 8.61 18.32 1.07
N GLN A 252 9.05 18.62 2.30
CA GLN A 252 8.99 19.97 2.83
C GLN A 252 9.76 20.98 1.97
N ASN A 253 10.95 20.60 1.50
CA ASN A 253 11.83 21.50 0.75
C ASN A 253 11.46 21.64 -0.74
N ARG A 254 10.98 20.56 -1.40
CA ARG A 254 10.75 20.54 -2.85
C ARG A 254 9.27 20.48 -3.26
N TYR A 255 8.38 20.07 -2.36
CA TYR A 255 6.95 19.86 -2.62
C TYR A 255 6.08 20.43 -1.49
N PRO A 256 6.22 21.74 -1.15
CA PRO A 256 5.68 22.32 0.08
C PRO A 256 4.15 22.22 0.21
N ALA A 257 3.41 22.17 -0.89
CA ALA A 257 1.95 21.97 -0.86
C ALA A 257 1.52 20.66 -0.18
N ASN A 258 2.35 19.62 -0.22
CA ASN A 258 2.09 18.34 0.45
C ASN A 258 2.69 18.26 1.86
N ALA A 259 3.26 19.36 2.36
CA ALA A 259 3.82 19.46 3.70
C ALA A 259 2.87 20.21 4.67
N TYR A 260 1.65 20.56 4.24
CA TYR A 260 0.63 21.15 5.12
C TYR A 260 -0.18 20.08 5.85
N PHE A 261 -0.45 20.33 7.13
CA PHE A 261 -1.21 19.45 8.01
C PHE A 261 -2.21 20.27 8.84
N PRO A 262 -3.53 20.09 8.64
CA PRO A 262 -4.19 19.28 7.59
C PRO A 262 -3.85 19.73 6.17
N SER A 263 -4.12 18.89 5.17
CA SER A 263 -3.92 19.28 3.76
C SER A 263 -5.01 20.21 3.21
N GLN A 264 -6.18 20.21 3.85
CA GLN A 264 -7.36 20.97 3.44
C GLN A 264 -7.79 21.98 4.51
N PRO A 265 -8.52 23.05 4.15
CA PRO A 265 -9.16 23.95 5.11
C PRO A 265 -10.09 23.18 6.05
N TYR A 266 -10.11 23.56 7.33
CA TYR A 266 -10.77 22.78 8.37
C TYR A 266 -11.41 23.63 9.47
N LEU A 267 -12.29 22.98 10.22
CA LEU A 267 -12.99 23.55 11.38
C LEU A 267 -12.50 22.89 12.67
N THR A 268 -12.40 23.68 13.73
CA THR A 268 -12.06 23.20 15.09
C THR A 268 -13.16 23.58 16.09
N ALA A 269 -13.07 23.03 17.30
CA ALA A 269 -13.95 23.42 18.40
C ALA A 269 -13.89 24.94 18.63
N GLY A 270 -15.04 25.62 18.61
CA GLY A 270 -15.12 27.09 18.69
C GLY A 270 -15.42 27.81 17.37
N ALA A 271 -15.66 27.07 16.28
CA ALA A 271 -16.34 27.51 15.05
C ALA A 271 -15.72 28.70 14.27
N LYS A 272 -14.47 29.09 14.55
CA LYS A 272 -13.69 29.91 13.61
C LYS A 272 -13.07 28.97 12.59
N GLU A 273 -13.37 29.19 11.31
CA GLU A 273 -12.64 28.58 10.20
C GLU A 273 -11.16 28.89 10.37
N ASN A 274 -10.37 27.88 10.70
CA ASN A 274 -8.95 28.05 10.96
C ASN A 274 -8.20 27.71 9.67
N THR A 275 -7.65 28.75 9.04
CA THR A 275 -6.99 28.64 7.74
C THR A 275 -5.47 28.52 7.84
N ASN A 276 -4.93 28.34 9.05
CA ASN A 276 -3.51 28.19 9.30
C ASN A 276 -3.15 26.71 9.51
N PRO A 277 -2.93 25.92 8.44
CA PRO A 277 -2.37 24.57 8.57
C PRO A 277 -0.92 24.64 9.07
N HIS A 278 -0.49 23.61 9.80
CA HIS A 278 0.90 23.46 10.20
C HIS A 278 1.76 23.09 8.99
N PHE A 279 2.85 23.84 8.78
CA PHE A 279 3.84 23.52 7.76
C PHE A 279 4.91 22.57 8.30
N GLY A 280 4.99 21.36 7.74
CA GLY A 280 5.86 20.28 8.20
C GLY A 280 5.43 19.77 9.58
N GLY A 281 6.36 19.11 10.29
CA GLY A 281 6.13 18.70 11.67
C GLY A 281 5.30 17.43 11.87
N TYR A 282 4.77 16.81 10.81
CA TYR A 282 3.96 15.60 10.89
C TYR A 282 4.36 14.53 9.86
N MET A 283 4.05 13.28 10.17
CA MET A 283 4.03 12.15 9.24
C MET A 283 2.59 11.66 9.04
N PRO A 284 2.07 11.61 7.80
CA PRO A 284 0.74 11.08 7.53
C PRO A 284 0.74 9.55 7.60
N MET A 285 -0.16 9.00 8.41
CA MET A 285 -0.36 7.55 8.58
C MET A 285 -1.28 6.94 7.53
N LEU A 286 -2.23 7.72 7.02
CA LEU A 286 -3.14 7.33 5.96
C LEU A 286 -2.71 7.99 4.64
N ARG A 287 -3.01 7.31 3.53
CA ARG A 287 -2.98 7.96 2.22
C ARG A 287 -3.98 9.11 2.21
N ARG A 288 -3.59 10.19 1.55
CA ARG A 288 -4.33 11.45 1.51
C ARG A 288 -4.19 12.09 0.15
N ASP A 289 -4.96 13.14 -0.07
CA ASP A 289 -4.89 13.96 -1.27
C ASP A 289 -3.46 14.43 -1.57
N LEU A 290 -3.09 14.39 -2.85
CA LEU A 290 -1.77 14.79 -3.32
C LEU A 290 -1.87 15.99 -4.27
N VAL A 291 -1.02 16.97 -4.03
CA VAL A 291 -0.90 18.18 -4.84
C VAL A 291 0.36 18.10 -5.72
N GLY A 292 0.23 18.37 -7.00
CA GLY A 292 1.36 18.35 -7.93
C GLY A 292 2.31 19.53 -7.78
N ALA A 293 3.46 19.46 -8.46
CA ALA A 293 4.43 20.56 -8.50
C ALA A 293 3.88 21.87 -9.10
N SER A 294 2.79 21.80 -9.88
CA SER A 294 2.08 22.96 -10.44
C SER A 294 1.12 23.62 -9.44
N GLY A 295 1.01 23.11 -8.21
CA GLY A 295 0.06 23.58 -7.20
C GLY A 295 -1.39 23.12 -7.42
N LYS A 296 -1.69 22.42 -8.52
CA LYS A 296 -3.00 21.79 -8.75
C LYS A 296 -3.08 20.45 -8.03
N LYS A 297 -4.26 20.12 -7.51
CA LYS A 297 -4.55 18.81 -6.92
C LYS A 297 -4.38 17.75 -8.01
N ASN A 298 -3.41 16.86 -7.82
CA ASN A 298 -3.10 15.79 -8.76
C ASN A 298 -3.98 14.57 -8.51
N PHE A 299 -4.37 14.36 -7.25
CA PHE A 299 -5.13 13.20 -6.84
C PHE A 299 -6.01 13.52 -5.62
N GLU A 300 -7.23 12.97 -5.62
CA GLU A 300 -8.17 13.02 -4.49
C GLU A 300 -8.45 11.60 -4.01
N THR A 301 -8.30 11.39 -2.70
CA THR A 301 -8.54 10.08 -2.09
C THR A 301 -10.04 9.81 -2.04
N PRO A 302 -10.54 8.72 -2.66
CA PRO A 302 -11.96 8.43 -2.64
C PRO A 302 -12.47 8.18 -1.20
N PRO A 303 -13.62 8.74 -0.77
CA PRO A 303 -14.13 8.54 0.59
C PRO A 303 -14.32 7.09 1.02
N ARG A 304 -14.52 6.16 0.08
CA ARG A 304 -14.55 4.71 0.36
C ARG A 304 -13.25 4.14 0.94
N LEU A 305 -12.14 4.89 0.84
CA LEU A 305 -10.82 4.54 1.37
C LEU A 305 -10.47 5.28 2.66
N TYR A 306 -11.35 6.18 3.15
CA TYR A 306 -11.17 6.85 4.43
C TYR A 306 -11.18 5.86 5.60
N GLY A 307 -10.49 6.21 6.68
CA GLY A 307 -10.45 5.43 7.91
C GLY A 307 -11.77 5.53 8.68
N LEU A 308 -12.21 4.40 9.25
CA LEU A 308 -13.46 4.30 10.02
C LEU A 308 -14.71 4.80 9.26
N ASN A 309 -14.72 4.65 7.93
CA ASN A 309 -15.89 4.90 7.11
C ASN A 309 -16.80 3.67 7.09
N VAL A 310 -18.11 3.91 6.97
CA VAL A 310 -19.09 2.83 6.78
C VAL A 310 -19.32 2.69 5.28
N VAL A 311 -19.04 1.51 4.76
CA VAL A 311 -19.16 1.18 3.33
C VAL A 311 -20.06 -0.02 3.14
N SER A 312 -20.62 -0.15 1.94
CA SER A 312 -21.44 -1.29 1.55
C SER A 312 -21.13 -1.65 0.10
N GLU A 313 -21.11 -2.95 -0.21
CA GLU A 313 -20.99 -3.41 -1.60
C GLU A 313 -22.32 -3.24 -2.35
N ASP A 314 -23.44 -3.36 -1.65
CA ASP A 314 -24.79 -3.20 -2.21
C ASP A 314 -25.13 -1.72 -2.48
N ASP A 315 -24.57 -0.79 -1.68
CA ASP A 315 -24.72 0.66 -1.85
C ASP A 315 -23.35 1.37 -1.82
N PRO A 316 -22.63 1.41 -2.96
CA PRO A 316 -21.34 2.11 -3.07
C PRO A 316 -21.43 3.62 -2.79
N SER A 317 -22.62 4.22 -2.93
CA SER A 317 -22.84 5.64 -2.68
C SER A 317 -22.77 6.00 -1.20
N LEU A 318 -22.94 5.02 -0.31
CA LEU A 318 -22.93 5.19 1.14
C LEU A 318 -21.65 5.87 1.63
N ALA A 319 -20.51 5.49 1.05
CA ALA A 319 -19.20 6.03 1.44
C ALA A 319 -19.08 7.55 1.27
N LYS A 320 -19.86 8.14 0.34
CA LYS A 320 -19.89 9.57 0.03
C LYS A 320 -21.07 10.32 0.66
N LYS A 321 -21.92 9.64 1.45
CA LYS A 321 -23.06 10.30 2.11
C LYS A 321 -22.58 11.31 3.13
N GLN A 322 -23.23 12.46 3.18
CA GLN A 322 -22.89 13.54 4.08
C GLN A 322 -23.50 13.30 5.45
N TYR A 323 -22.66 13.25 6.47
CA TYR A 323 -23.09 13.20 7.86
C TYR A 323 -23.18 14.63 8.39
N LYS A 324 -24.24 14.90 9.17
CA LYS A 324 -24.42 16.15 9.89
C LYS A 324 -23.55 16.11 11.15
N LEU A 325 -22.71 17.13 11.33
CA LEU A 325 -21.99 17.34 12.58
C LEU A 325 -23.00 17.66 13.70
N ARG A 326 -22.96 16.90 14.80
CA ARG A 326 -23.77 17.16 16.01
C ARG A 326 -22.98 17.87 17.09
N ARG A 327 -21.71 17.50 17.26
CA ARG A 327 -20.85 17.95 18.36
C ARG A 327 -19.41 18.00 17.90
N LEU A 328 -18.70 19.07 18.26
CA LEU A 328 -17.26 19.22 18.06
C LEU A 328 -16.66 19.90 19.28
N GLU A 329 -15.92 19.11 20.04
CA GLU A 329 -15.16 19.51 21.22
C GLU A 329 -13.67 19.32 20.94
N LYS A 330 -12.80 19.65 21.89
CA LYS A 330 -11.33 19.57 21.69
C LYS A 330 -10.85 18.13 21.46
N ASP A 331 -11.50 17.17 22.09
CA ASP A 331 -11.10 15.76 22.12
C ASP A 331 -12.23 14.80 21.70
N LEU A 332 -13.35 15.34 21.19
CA LEU A 332 -14.52 14.58 20.77
C LEU A 332 -15.18 15.19 19.54
N ILE A 333 -15.64 14.35 18.63
CA ILE A 333 -16.45 14.75 17.47
C ILE A 333 -17.57 13.75 17.21
N GLU A 334 -18.77 14.24 16.90
CA GLU A 334 -19.95 13.40 16.66
C GLU A 334 -20.65 13.75 15.33
N PHE A 335 -20.93 12.71 14.56
CA PHE A 335 -21.58 12.76 13.26
C PHE A 335 -22.86 11.94 13.26
N GLU A 336 -23.86 12.41 12.52
CA GLU A 336 -25.14 11.71 12.32
C GLU A 336 -25.53 11.68 10.85
N LEU A 337 -25.86 10.50 10.35
CA LEU A 337 -26.52 10.30 9.07
C LEU A 337 -27.93 9.75 9.34
N SER A 338 -28.93 10.43 8.80
CA SER A 338 -30.33 9.99 8.86
C SER A 338 -30.84 9.77 7.43
N GLN A 339 -31.25 8.54 7.13
CA GLN A 339 -31.85 8.13 5.85
C GLN A 339 -33.20 7.47 6.13
N ASN A 340 -34.03 7.30 5.10
CA ASN A 340 -35.39 6.75 5.23
C ASN A 340 -35.46 5.42 6.00
N ASN A 341 -34.46 4.54 5.82
CA ASN A 341 -34.46 3.18 6.40
C ASN A 341 -33.35 2.92 7.42
N ARG A 342 -32.47 3.90 7.67
CA ARG A 342 -31.37 3.75 8.62
C ARG A 342 -30.90 5.08 9.19
N ARG A 343 -30.45 5.03 10.44
CA ARG A 343 -29.77 6.13 11.12
C ARG A 343 -28.45 5.63 11.68
N ILE A 344 -27.37 6.35 11.37
CA ILE A 344 -26.02 6.02 11.81
C ILE A 344 -25.46 7.20 12.60
N ILE A 345 -25.11 6.96 13.85
CA ILE A 345 -24.44 7.95 14.71
C ILE A 345 -23.04 7.44 15.00
N LYS A 346 -22.04 8.29 14.80
CA LYS A 346 -20.63 8.00 15.04
C LYS A 346 -20.08 9.04 16.00
N THR A 347 -19.53 8.59 17.12
CA THR A 347 -18.90 9.45 18.12
C THR A 347 -17.44 9.03 18.27
N TYR A 348 -16.52 9.94 17.98
CA TYR A 348 -15.08 9.71 18.08
C TYR A 348 -14.51 10.51 19.23
N TYR A 349 -13.59 9.92 19.98
CA TYR A 349 -12.93 10.61 21.10
C TYR A 349 -11.54 10.03 21.40
N PHE A 350 -10.65 10.86 21.93
CA PHE A 350 -9.35 10.37 22.38
C PHE A 350 -9.47 9.52 23.64
N ALA A 351 -8.81 8.37 23.63
CA ALA A 351 -8.83 7.49 24.78
C ALA A 351 -7.98 8.07 25.92
N LYS A 352 -8.51 8.00 27.14
CA LYS A 352 -7.81 8.43 28.36
C LYS A 352 -7.77 7.29 29.36
N ALA A 353 -6.64 7.15 30.05
CA ALA A 353 -6.49 6.27 31.20
C ALA A 353 -5.89 7.09 32.35
N ASN A 354 -6.53 7.07 33.53
CA ASN A 354 -6.14 7.89 34.68
C ASN A 354 -5.95 9.39 34.34
N ASN A 355 -6.88 9.96 33.56
CA ASN A 355 -6.85 11.34 33.02
C ASN A 355 -5.68 11.68 32.08
N GLU A 356 -4.83 10.73 31.71
CA GLU A 356 -3.78 10.92 30.71
C GLU A 356 -4.21 10.37 29.35
N MET A 357 -3.82 11.06 28.27
CA MET A 357 -4.05 10.59 26.90
C MET A 357 -3.25 9.32 26.64
N VAL A 358 -3.92 8.28 26.14
CA VAL A 358 -3.26 7.04 25.76
C VAL A 358 -2.63 7.21 24.37
N PRO A 359 -1.32 6.93 24.20
CA PRO A 359 -0.59 7.27 22.98
C PRO A 359 -1.20 6.71 21.70
N TYR A 360 -1.39 7.56 20.68
CA TYR A 360 -1.81 7.17 19.32
C TYR A 360 -3.12 6.37 19.24
N THR A 361 -4.04 6.58 20.20
CA THR A 361 -5.32 5.85 20.24
C THR A 361 -6.52 6.77 20.12
N LEU A 362 -7.48 6.32 19.31
CA LEU A 362 -8.78 6.94 19.09
C LEU A 362 -9.86 5.89 19.35
N GLN A 363 -10.90 6.24 20.09
CA GLN A 363 -12.09 5.40 20.26
C GLN A 363 -13.23 5.92 19.39
N MET A 364 -14.06 5.00 18.94
CA MET A 364 -15.24 5.25 18.13
C MET A 364 -16.40 4.42 18.65
N ASP A 365 -17.49 5.09 19.01
CA ASP A 365 -18.78 4.46 19.23
C ASP A 365 -19.63 4.64 17.98
N ILE A 366 -20.19 3.55 17.45
CA ILE A 366 -21.14 3.58 16.32
C ILE A 366 -22.47 2.96 16.71
N ARG A 367 -23.55 3.73 16.51
CA ARG A 367 -24.93 3.26 16.66
C ARG A 367 -25.59 3.20 15.29
N ILE A 368 -26.15 2.04 14.96
CA ILE A 368 -26.86 1.79 13.70
C ILE A 368 -28.29 1.39 14.07
N GLU A 369 -29.24 2.24 13.72
CA GLU A 369 -30.68 2.01 13.88
C GLU A 369 -31.27 1.72 12.50
N GLY A 370 -32.03 0.62 12.35
CA GLY A 370 -32.58 0.20 11.07
C GLY A 370 -31.69 -0.78 10.31
N GLU A 371 -31.65 -0.69 8.99
CA GLU A 371 -30.97 -1.66 8.12
C GLU A 371 -29.44 -1.61 8.26
N ALA A 372 -28.83 -2.76 8.63
CA ALA A 372 -27.39 -2.91 8.83
C ALA A 372 -26.75 -4.02 7.95
N ARG A 373 -27.51 -4.62 7.03
CA ARG A 373 -27.02 -5.71 6.17
C ARG A 373 -25.95 -5.17 5.21
N GLY A 374 -24.88 -5.95 5.03
CA GLY A 374 -23.81 -5.64 4.07
C GLY A 374 -22.99 -4.39 4.42
N LEU A 375 -23.04 -3.93 5.68
CA LEU A 375 -22.26 -2.78 6.15
C LEU A 375 -20.92 -3.23 6.70
N PHE A 376 -19.88 -2.49 6.35
CA PHE A 376 -18.53 -2.70 6.84
C PHE A 376 -17.91 -1.38 7.34
N LEU A 377 -17.04 -1.48 8.34
CA LEU A 377 -16.18 -0.41 8.82
C LEU A 377 -14.78 -0.56 8.25
N THR A 378 -14.25 0.48 7.61
CA THR A 378 -12.93 0.46 6.97
C THR A 378 -11.80 0.82 7.93
N SER A 379 -10.61 0.25 7.75
CA SER A 379 -9.39 0.68 8.44
C SER A 379 -8.80 1.97 7.88
N GLY A 380 -9.11 2.30 6.62
CA GLY A 380 -8.34 3.22 5.80
C GLY A 380 -7.11 2.54 5.19
N VAL A 381 -6.42 3.23 4.28
CA VAL A 381 -5.21 2.73 3.60
C VAL A 381 -3.96 3.35 4.22
N PRO A 382 -3.08 2.56 4.86
CA PRO A 382 -1.83 3.07 5.38
C PRO A 382 -0.94 3.69 4.30
N GLU A 383 -0.24 4.76 4.66
CA GLU A 383 0.79 5.36 3.81
C GLU A 383 1.97 4.39 3.62
N ALA A 384 2.65 4.45 2.48
CA ALA A 384 3.80 3.58 2.22
C ALA A 384 5.04 4.05 2.96
N GLU A 385 5.78 3.10 3.54
CA GLU A 385 7.06 3.34 4.22
C GLU A 385 8.16 2.49 3.55
N ILE A 386 9.30 3.12 3.27
CA ILE A 386 10.47 2.43 2.69
C ILE A 386 11.42 2.03 3.83
N MET A 387 11.46 0.74 4.16
CA MET A 387 12.39 0.20 5.17
C MET A 387 13.74 -0.24 4.57
N SER A 388 13.77 -0.51 3.27
CA SER A 388 14.97 -0.89 2.52
C SER A 388 14.71 -0.61 1.03
N SER A 389 15.74 -0.61 0.20
CA SER A 389 15.63 -0.50 -1.27
C SER A 389 14.61 -1.46 -1.93
N ASN A 390 14.17 -2.52 -1.24
CA ASN A 390 13.17 -3.49 -1.70
C ASN A 390 11.71 -3.05 -1.44
N GLY A 391 11.32 -1.87 -1.91
CA GLY A 391 9.92 -1.42 -1.97
C GLY A 391 9.18 -1.31 -0.62
N ALA A 392 7.88 -1.03 -0.67
CA ALA A 392 7.03 -1.04 0.52
C ALA A 392 6.80 -2.46 1.04
N THR A 393 6.64 -2.59 2.36
CA THR A 393 6.36 -3.87 3.03
C THR A 393 5.05 -3.83 3.80
N PRO A 394 3.90 -3.78 3.09
CA PRO A 394 2.62 -3.91 3.74
C PRO A 394 2.51 -5.27 4.45
N ASP A 395 1.80 -5.29 5.58
CA ASP A 395 1.59 -6.50 6.36
C ASP A 395 0.22 -6.45 7.04
N ILE A 396 -0.56 -7.52 6.89
CA ILE A 396 -1.87 -7.63 7.55
C ILE A 396 -1.81 -8.80 8.52
N LYS A 397 -2.13 -8.53 9.77
CA LYS A 397 -2.18 -9.53 10.84
C LYS A 397 -3.49 -9.40 11.60
N TYR A 398 -3.92 -10.48 12.20
CA TYR A 398 -5.08 -10.46 13.08
C TYR A 398 -4.84 -11.39 14.25
N ARG A 399 -5.39 -11.01 15.38
CA ARG A 399 -5.38 -11.79 16.61
C ARG A 399 -6.77 -12.37 16.84
N PHE A 400 -6.83 -13.60 17.33
CA PHE A 400 -8.07 -14.24 17.74
C PHE A 400 -7.77 -15.30 18.81
N GLU A 401 -8.80 -15.69 19.54
CA GLU A 401 -8.71 -16.78 20.51
C GLU A 401 -9.09 -18.13 19.87
N ARG A 402 -8.29 -19.17 20.11
CA ARG A 402 -8.59 -20.55 19.72
C ARG A 402 -8.17 -21.50 20.84
N ASN A 403 -9.11 -22.32 21.32
CA ASN A 403 -8.87 -23.29 22.42
C ASN A 403 -8.25 -22.62 23.66
N GLN A 404 -8.78 -21.47 24.10
CA GLN A 404 -8.28 -20.69 25.23
C GLN A 404 -6.83 -20.19 25.09
N LYS A 405 -6.30 -20.17 23.87
CA LYS A 405 -4.99 -19.61 23.53
C LYS A 405 -5.17 -18.47 22.55
N THR A 406 -4.55 -17.34 22.86
CA THR A 406 -4.40 -16.24 21.91
C THR A 406 -3.46 -16.67 20.78
N VAL A 407 -3.90 -16.47 19.55
CA VAL A 407 -3.11 -16.73 18.33
C VAL A 407 -3.07 -15.45 17.50
N VAL A 408 -1.89 -15.10 17.00
CA VAL A 408 -1.72 -14.06 15.99
C VAL A 408 -1.36 -14.72 14.67
N GLN A 409 -2.12 -14.39 13.61
CA GLN A 409 -1.91 -14.95 12.29
C GLN A 409 -1.65 -13.83 11.28
N LYS A 410 -0.66 -14.05 10.42
CA LYS A 410 -0.37 -13.21 9.27
C LYS A 410 -1.25 -13.62 8.08
N LEU A 411 -1.95 -12.65 7.50
CA LEU A 411 -2.74 -12.86 6.29
C LEU A 411 -1.81 -12.78 5.07
N LYS A 412 -1.94 -13.76 4.17
CA LYS A 412 -1.30 -13.66 2.85
C LYS A 412 -1.98 -12.52 2.08
N LEU A 413 -1.21 -11.52 1.69
CA LEU A 413 -1.74 -10.34 1.00
C LEU A 413 -2.53 -10.75 -0.27
N PRO A 414 -3.79 -10.31 -0.41
CA PRO A 414 -4.63 -10.64 -1.57
C PRO A 414 -4.19 -9.88 -2.82
N LYS A 415 -4.53 -10.40 -4.00
CA LYS A 415 -4.41 -9.65 -5.26
C LYS A 415 -5.59 -8.71 -5.52
N ASP A 416 -6.79 -9.10 -5.07
CA ASP A 416 -8.02 -8.31 -5.20
C ASP A 416 -8.72 -8.17 -3.85
N THR A 417 -9.34 -9.23 -3.34
CA THR A 417 -9.97 -9.27 -2.01
C THR A 417 -9.83 -10.65 -1.39
N ALA A 418 -9.52 -10.70 -0.09
CA ALA A 418 -9.54 -11.91 0.72
C ALA A 418 -10.57 -11.75 1.83
N VAL A 419 -11.45 -12.74 1.95
CA VAL A 419 -12.44 -12.81 3.04
C VAL A 419 -11.97 -13.86 4.03
N VAL A 420 -11.76 -13.45 5.28
CA VAL A 420 -11.44 -14.36 6.38
C VAL A 420 -12.73 -14.72 7.09
N LYS A 421 -13.07 -16.01 7.12
CA LYS A 421 -14.34 -16.53 7.66
C LYS A 421 -14.11 -17.38 8.91
N GLY A 422 -15.14 -17.53 9.74
CA GLY A 422 -15.14 -18.48 10.86
C GLY A 422 -14.30 -18.08 12.07
N ILE A 423 -13.83 -16.83 12.13
CA ILE A 423 -13.13 -16.26 13.28
C ILE A 423 -13.68 -14.87 13.58
N THR A 424 -13.71 -14.50 14.86
CA THR A 424 -13.95 -13.12 15.27
C THR A 424 -12.62 -12.58 15.77
N PRO A 425 -11.99 -11.63 15.06
CA PRO A 425 -10.70 -11.11 15.48
C PRO A 425 -10.84 -10.25 16.74
N ASP A 426 -9.94 -10.45 17.70
CA ASP A 426 -9.75 -9.53 18.83
C ASP A 426 -9.31 -8.16 18.30
N TRP A 427 -8.41 -8.18 17.31
CA TRP A 427 -8.04 -7.00 16.52
C TRP A 427 -7.47 -7.41 15.16
N VAL A 428 -7.52 -6.49 14.21
CA VAL A 428 -6.87 -6.61 12.90
C VAL A 428 -5.90 -5.45 12.72
N CYS A 429 -4.66 -5.76 12.39
CA CYS A 429 -3.58 -4.83 12.14
C CYS A 429 -3.26 -4.75 10.65
N ASN A 430 -3.23 -3.52 10.11
CA ASN A 430 -2.76 -3.19 8.76
C ASN A 430 -1.53 -2.29 8.88
N ALA A 431 -0.35 -2.85 8.61
CA ALA A 431 0.94 -2.22 8.86
C ALA A 431 1.68 -1.91 7.55
N ASN A 432 2.55 -0.91 7.59
CA ASN A 432 3.43 -0.54 6.48
C ASN A 432 4.92 -0.84 6.76
N GLY A 433 5.22 -1.48 7.90
CA GLY A 433 6.57 -1.81 8.35
C GLY A 433 6.83 -1.28 9.75
N PHE A 434 7.10 0.02 9.86
CA PHE A 434 7.38 0.69 11.15
C PHE A 434 6.14 1.21 11.86
N PHE A 435 5.03 1.34 11.15
CA PHE A 435 3.77 1.81 11.68
C PHE A 435 2.63 0.87 11.30
N GLY A 436 1.50 1.03 11.97
CA GLY A 436 0.28 0.33 11.57
C GLY A 436 -0.98 0.90 12.19
N LEU A 437 -2.09 0.48 11.58
CA LEU A 437 -3.45 0.72 12.05
C LEU A 437 -3.96 -0.58 12.67
N ILE A 438 -4.21 -0.60 13.98
CA ILE A 438 -4.83 -1.71 14.68
C ILE A 438 -6.28 -1.32 14.96
N LEU A 439 -7.21 -2.06 14.35
CA LEU A 439 -8.63 -1.92 14.58
C LEU A 439 -9.09 -3.02 15.55
N ASP A 440 -9.47 -2.61 16.75
CA ASP A 440 -9.79 -3.43 17.92
C ASP A 440 -11.28 -3.27 18.25
N PRO A 441 -12.16 -4.21 17.82
CA PRO A 441 -13.56 -4.23 18.20
C PRO A 441 -13.70 -4.57 19.70
N LEU A 442 -14.15 -3.61 20.50
CA LEU A 442 -14.37 -3.76 21.95
C LEU A 442 -15.73 -4.40 22.28
N THR A 443 -16.63 -4.43 21.30
CA THR A 443 -17.92 -5.13 21.36
C THR A 443 -17.98 -6.22 20.33
N GLU A 444 -18.81 -7.23 20.55
CA GLU A 444 -18.98 -8.34 19.61
C GLU A 444 -19.43 -7.87 18.21
N VAL A 445 -18.62 -8.16 17.20
CA VAL A 445 -18.90 -7.92 15.78
C VAL A 445 -19.26 -9.22 15.06
N PRO A 446 -19.89 -9.19 13.87
CA PRO A 446 -20.08 -10.38 13.06
C PRO A 446 -18.77 -11.10 12.75
N VAL A 447 -18.88 -12.40 12.50
CA VAL A 447 -17.74 -13.28 12.25
C VAL A 447 -17.06 -12.91 10.93
N GLY A 448 -15.74 -12.82 10.95
CA GLY A 448 -14.89 -12.58 9.80
C GLY A 448 -14.55 -11.12 9.55
N PHE A 449 -13.70 -10.90 8.55
CA PHE A 449 -13.34 -9.59 8.04
C PHE A 449 -12.82 -9.72 6.60
N GLU A 450 -12.75 -8.61 5.88
CA GLU A 450 -12.20 -8.57 4.53
C GLU A 450 -10.89 -7.77 4.50
N ALA A 451 -9.98 -8.17 3.63
CA ALA A 451 -8.83 -7.37 3.23
C ALA A 451 -8.88 -7.20 1.72
N ALA A 452 -8.82 -5.95 1.24
CA ALA A 452 -8.82 -5.64 -0.19
C ALA A 452 -7.50 -4.98 -0.60
N HIS A 453 -7.01 -5.38 -1.77
CA HIS A 453 -5.87 -4.77 -2.44
C HIS A 453 -6.31 -3.49 -3.15
N ILE A 454 -5.57 -2.41 -2.93
CA ILE A 454 -5.79 -1.11 -3.56
C ILE A 454 -4.60 -0.83 -4.46
N PRO A 455 -4.78 -0.84 -5.79
CA PRO A 455 -3.70 -0.48 -6.72
C PRO A 455 -3.15 0.91 -6.40
N GLY A 456 -1.83 1.09 -6.43
CA GLY A 456 -1.23 2.40 -6.19
C GLY A 456 -1.64 3.46 -7.21
N SER A 457 -2.09 3.06 -8.41
CA SER A 457 -2.69 3.96 -9.39
C SER A 457 -4.08 4.49 -8.99
N VAL A 458 -4.80 3.77 -8.13
CA VAL A 458 -6.12 4.16 -7.62
C VAL A 458 -6.02 5.05 -6.40
N ASP A 459 -4.99 4.86 -5.58
CA ASP A 459 -4.74 5.62 -4.36
C ASP A 459 -3.22 5.77 -4.14
N PRO A 460 -2.53 6.67 -4.84
CA PRO A 460 -1.07 6.76 -4.80
C PRO A 460 -0.51 7.16 -3.43
N THR A 461 0.65 6.60 -3.09
CA THR A 461 1.45 7.06 -1.96
C THR A 461 2.04 8.44 -2.23
N ARG A 462 2.25 9.25 -1.18
CA ARG A 462 3.01 10.50 -1.27
C ARG A 462 4.42 10.34 -1.87
N LEU A 463 5.02 9.15 -1.85
CA LEU A 463 6.32 8.91 -2.48
C LEU A 463 6.30 9.17 -3.99
N THR A 464 5.16 8.94 -4.66
CA THR A 464 4.99 9.14 -6.10
C THR A 464 5.21 10.59 -6.56
N ILE A 465 5.06 11.57 -5.67
CA ILE A 465 5.30 12.99 -6.00
C ILE A 465 6.80 13.29 -6.12
N ILE A 466 7.64 12.51 -5.45
CA ILE A 466 9.08 12.73 -5.41
C ILE A 466 9.67 12.29 -6.75
N ASP A 467 10.18 13.28 -7.48
CA ASP A 467 10.74 13.10 -8.82
C ASP A 467 9.81 12.36 -9.79
N ALA A 468 8.53 12.76 -9.79
CA ALA A 468 7.49 12.19 -10.67
C ALA A 468 7.88 12.22 -12.17
N LYS A 469 8.72 13.16 -12.59
CA LYS A 469 9.20 13.27 -13.99
C LYS A 469 9.98 12.02 -14.44
N ASN A 470 10.79 11.46 -13.55
CA ASN A 470 11.59 10.26 -13.83
C ASN A 470 10.90 8.98 -13.33
N ASN A 471 9.66 9.09 -12.81
CA ASN A 471 8.90 7.98 -12.23
C ASN A 471 9.74 7.18 -11.19
N LEU A 472 10.46 7.90 -10.32
CA LEU A 472 11.38 7.29 -9.35
C LEU A 472 10.66 6.31 -8.41
N TYR A 473 9.44 6.67 -8.00
CA TYR A 473 8.56 5.87 -7.17
C TYR A 473 7.28 5.53 -7.95
N PRO A 474 7.31 4.51 -8.83
CA PRO A 474 6.15 4.16 -9.63
C PRO A 474 5.02 3.62 -8.76
N ALA A 475 3.82 4.15 -8.92
CA ALA A 475 2.66 3.85 -8.08
C ALA A 475 2.37 2.33 -7.97
N ASP A 476 2.56 1.57 -9.04
CA ASP A 476 2.33 0.12 -9.09
C ASP A 476 3.26 -0.68 -8.16
N LYS A 477 4.43 -0.15 -7.78
CA LYS A 477 5.33 -0.79 -6.80
C LYS A 477 4.93 -0.52 -5.34
N TYR A 478 3.92 0.33 -5.13
CA TYR A 478 3.46 0.77 -3.81
C TYR A 478 1.95 0.54 -3.64
N PRO A 479 1.46 -0.71 -3.75
CA PRO A 479 0.05 -1.00 -3.51
C PRO A 479 -0.35 -0.69 -2.07
N GLY A 480 -1.61 -0.31 -1.89
CA GLY A 480 -2.24 -0.14 -0.59
C GLY A 480 -3.09 -1.36 -0.25
N TYR A 481 -3.44 -1.49 1.02
CA TYR A 481 -4.43 -2.46 1.46
C TYR A 481 -5.39 -1.81 2.44
N ILE A 482 -6.64 -2.25 2.41
CA ILE A 482 -7.67 -1.80 3.34
C ILE A 482 -8.32 -3.02 4.00
N VAL A 483 -8.56 -2.92 5.30
CA VAL A 483 -9.30 -3.93 6.07
C VAL A 483 -10.73 -3.43 6.26
N LYS A 484 -11.70 -4.33 6.18
CA LYS A 484 -13.12 -4.06 6.40
C LYS A 484 -13.66 -5.02 7.47
N ILE A 485 -14.19 -4.49 8.57
CA ILE A 485 -14.84 -5.29 9.61
C ILE A 485 -16.37 -5.19 9.43
N PRO A 486 -17.11 -6.31 9.37
CA PRO A 486 -18.56 -6.26 9.22
C PRO A 486 -19.23 -5.59 10.43
N LEU A 487 -20.37 -4.95 10.19
CA LEU A 487 -21.17 -4.28 11.22
C LEU A 487 -22.51 -4.99 11.39
N LYS A 488 -23.11 -4.83 12.58
CA LYS A 488 -24.45 -5.36 12.90
C LYS A 488 -25.30 -4.30 13.59
N GLN A 489 -26.62 -4.49 13.51
CA GLN A 489 -27.52 -3.77 14.39
C GLN A 489 -27.35 -4.27 15.83
N SER A 490 -27.35 -3.36 16.78
CA SER A 490 -27.20 -3.67 18.21
C SER A 490 -27.96 -2.63 19.03
N SER A 491 -28.52 -3.05 20.17
CA SER A 491 -29.20 -2.16 21.12
C SER A 491 -28.21 -1.23 21.82
N LYS A 492 -26.97 -1.67 22.02
CA LYS A 492 -25.85 -0.86 22.51
C LYS A 492 -24.97 -0.42 21.34
N PRO A 493 -24.33 0.76 21.41
CA PRO A 493 -23.33 1.16 20.41
C PRO A 493 -22.25 0.10 20.26
N LEU A 494 -21.85 -0.18 19.03
CA LEU A 494 -20.64 -0.96 18.77
C LEU A 494 -19.45 -0.05 19.06
N GLN A 495 -18.47 -0.57 19.80
CA GLN A 495 -17.31 0.21 20.23
C GLN A 495 -16.06 -0.32 19.53
N PHE A 496 -15.29 0.59 18.96
CA PHE A 496 -14.03 0.30 18.28
C PHE A 496 -12.92 1.16 18.88
N ARG A 497 -11.74 0.58 18.99
CA ARG A 497 -10.51 1.32 19.24
C ARG A 497 -9.64 1.24 17.99
N LEU A 498 -9.18 2.39 17.53
CA LEU A 498 -8.17 2.52 16.49
C LEU A 498 -6.86 2.95 17.16
N PHE A 499 -5.84 2.10 17.09
CA PHE A 499 -4.46 2.55 17.27
C PHE A 499 -3.88 2.83 15.90
N GLY A 500 -3.39 4.05 15.67
CA GLY A 500 -2.74 4.41 14.42
C GLY A 500 -1.41 5.08 14.70
N GLY A 501 -0.35 4.28 14.80
CA GLY A 501 0.88 4.76 15.40
C GLY A 501 2.10 3.89 15.14
N PRO A 502 3.24 4.27 15.73
CA PRO A 502 4.51 3.57 15.56
C PRO A 502 4.55 2.25 16.31
N PHE A 503 5.24 1.26 15.74
CA PHE A 503 5.54 0.00 16.39
C PHE A 503 6.71 0.16 17.37
N ASP A 504 6.53 1.04 18.34
CA ASP A 504 7.46 1.27 19.43
C ASP A 504 7.08 0.46 20.67
N HIS A 505 8.08 -0.14 21.32
CA HIS A 505 7.85 -0.98 22.49
C HIS A 505 7.33 -0.20 23.69
N THR A 506 7.77 1.06 23.90
CA THR A 506 7.31 1.88 25.02
C THR A 506 5.87 2.34 24.81
N VAL A 507 5.52 2.67 23.56
CA VAL A 507 4.16 3.00 23.16
C VAL A 507 3.22 1.82 23.39
N PHE A 508 3.55 0.62 22.89
CA PHE A 508 2.70 -0.55 23.10
C PHE A 508 2.60 -0.94 24.57
N ALA A 509 3.70 -0.91 25.34
CA ALA A 509 3.63 -1.17 26.77
C ALA A 509 2.70 -0.17 27.50
N ALA A 510 2.69 1.10 27.10
CA ALA A 510 1.79 2.11 27.66
C ALA A 510 0.32 1.83 27.30
N VAL A 511 0.05 1.52 26.03
CA VAL A 511 -1.31 1.20 25.54
C VAL A 511 -1.85 -0.09 26.18
N ASP A 512 -1.04 -1.16 26.20
CA ASP A 512 -1.42 -2.44 26.78
C ASP A 512 -1.66 -2.32 28.29
N LYS A 513 -0.85 -1.52 29.00
CA LYS A 513 -1.05 -1.23 30.43
C LYS A 513 -2.33 -0.41 30.66
N ALA A 514 -2.60 0.58 29.80
CA ALA A 514 -3.75 1.47 29.93
C ALA A 514 -5.10 0.75 29.76
N PHE A 515 -5.14 -0.27 28.89
CA PHE A 515 -6.39 -0.98 28.57
C PHE A 515 -6.45 -2.43 29.08
N ALA A 516 -5.43 -2.91 29.79
CA ALA A 516 -5.52 -4.19 30.49
C ALA A 516 -6.62 -4.13 31.54
N ASN A 517 -7.57 -5.06 31.46
CA ASN A 517 -8.65 -5.18 32.42
C ASN A 517 -8.48 -6.49 33.20
N THR A 518 -8.14 -6.39 34.48
CA THR A 518 -7.94 -7.54 35.37
C THR A 518 -9.25 -8.25 35.73
N GLN A 519 -10.39 -7.58 35.61
CA GLN A 519 -11.72 -8.13 35.93
C GLN A 519 -12.28 -8.99 34.79
N THR A 520 -12.08 -8.57 33.54
CA THR A 520 -12.50 -9.33 32.36
C THR A 520 -11.40 -10.25 31.82
N GLY A 521 -10.16 -10.09 32.29
CA GLY A 521 -8.99 -10.79 31.75
C GLY A 521 -8.52 -10.27 30.38
N TYR A 522 -9.19 -9.26 29.82
CA TYR A 522 -8.87 -8.72 28.51
C TYR A 522 -7.53 -7.96 28.54
N ARG A 523 -6.67 -8.26 27.56
CA ARG A 523 -5.39 -7.58 27.32
C ARG A 523 -5.23 -7.33 25.82
N PRO A 524 -5.02 -6.08 25.35
CA PRO A 524 -4.90 -5.80 23.93
C PRO A 524 -3.72 -6.52 23.25
N ASP A 525 -2.57 -6.59 23.93
CA ASP A 525 -1.32 -7.22 23.44
C ASP A 525 -0.93 -6.73 22.04
N TYR A 526 -0.94 -5.41 21.83
CA TYR A 526 -0.60 -4.82 20.54
C TYR A 526 0.86 -5.07 20.15
N ALA A 527 1.72 -5.34 21.14
CA ALA A 527 3.10 -5.78 20.89
C ALA A 527 3.17 -7.04 20.00
N ALA A 528 2.16 -7.91 20.04
CA ALA A 528 2.10 -9.11 19.19
C ALA A 528 1.83 -8.81 17.70
N ALA A 529 1.43 -7.58 17.35
CA ALA A 529 1.38 -7.13 15.96
C ALA A 529 2.80 -6.97 15.36
N GLN A 530 3.81 -6.77 16.20
CA GLN A 530 5.22 -6.83 15.79
C GLN A 530 5.61 -8.30 15.62
N SER A 531 6.01 -8.71 14.42
CA SER A 531 6.61 -10.05 14.27
C SER A 531 7.63 -10.09 13.15
N PHE A 532 8.59 -11.00 13.32
CA PHE A 532 9.73 -11.22 12.44
C PHE A 532 9.35 -12.23 11.34
N ASN A 533 9.72 -11.96 10.09
CA ASN A 533 9.31 -12.77 8.95
C ASN A 533 10.33 -13.87 8.62
N GLY A 534 9.91 -15.13 8.47
CA GLY A 534 10.76 -16.19 7.90
C GLY A 534 10.49 -17.62 8.39
N TRP A 535 11.11 -18.60 7.75
CA TRP A 535 11.07 -20.01 8.22
C TRP A 535 11.87 -20.25 9.51
N PHE A 536 12.74 -19.32 9.86
CA PHE A 536 13.55 -19.34 11.09
C PHE A 536 12.98 -18.47 12.21
N THR A 537 11.77 -17.92 12.09
CA THR A 537 11.20 -16.99 13.09
C THR A 537 11.23 -17.56 14.51
N PHE A 538 11.03 -18.87 14.68
CA PHE A 538 11.09 -19.51 16.00
C PHE A 538 12.45 -19.38 16.70
N ILE A 539 13.54 -19.22 15.95
CA ILE A 539 14.89 -18.96 16.46
C ILE A 539 15.21 -17.46 16.41
N SER A 540 14.88 -16.79 15.30
CA SER A 540 15.32 -15.41 15.07
C SER A 540 14.59 -14.40 15.97
N GLU A 541 13.31 -14.62 16.29
CA GLU A 541 12.53 -13.73 17.14
C GLU A 541 13.05 -13.63 18.59
N PRO A 542 13.19 -14.74 19.35
CA PRO A 542 13.71 -14.64 20.72
C PRO A 542 15.14 -14.10 20.73
N PHE A 543 15.93 -14.43 19.71
CA PHE A 543 17.29 -13.93 19.57
C PHE A 543 17.33 -12.43 19.25
N ALA A 544 16.49 -11.93 18.34
CA ALA A 544 16.37 -10.51 18.04
C ALA A 544 15.89 -9.71 19.27
N LYS A 545 14.91 -10.23 20.03
CA LYS A 545 14.46 -9.65 21.31
C LYS A 545 15.61 -9.56 22.32
N PHE A 546 16.42 -10.61 22.44
CA PHE A 546 17.61 -10.61 23.29
C PHE A 546 18.65 -9.57 22.87
N LEU A 547 18.98 -9.51 21.57
CA LEU A 547 19.90 -8.51 21.02
C LEU A 547 19.38 -7.09 21.21
N PHE A 548 18.07 -6.88 21.04
CA PHE A 548 17.43 -5.58 21.28
C PHE A 548 17.54 -5.16 22.75
N ALA A 549 17.38 -6.09 23.69
CA ALA A 549 17.53 -5.79 25.12
C ALA A 549 18.95 -5.31 25.45
N ILE A 550 19.97 -5.98 24.91
CA ILE A 550 21.37 -5.54 25.05
C ILE A 550 21.59 -4.18 24.37
N MET A 551 21.03 -3.98 23.17
CA MET A 551 21.14 -2.71 22.46
C MET A 551 20.50 -1.56 23.25
N LYS A 552 19.34 -1.78 23.87
CA LYS A 552 18.68 -0.82 24.77
C LYS A 552 19.53 -0.52 26.01
N PHE A 553 20.19 -1.55 26.58
CA PHE A 553 21.12 -1.36 27.69
C PHE A 553 22.29 -0.45 27.30
N PHE A 554 22.89 -0.64 26.11
CA PHE A 554 23.92 0.28 25.62
C PHE A 554 23.40 1.67 25.30
N TYR A 555 22.17 1.76 24.80
CA TYR A 555 21.53 3.04 24.51
C TYR A 555 21.27 3.86 25.78
N SER A 556 20.99 3.20 26.90
CA SER A 556 20.63 3.89 28.16
C SER A 556 21.71 4.85 28.65
N PHE A 557 23.00 4.53 28.42
CA PHE A 557 24.13 5.39 28.77
C PHE A 557 24.78 6.07 27.57
N SER A 558 24.85 5.43 26.39
CA SER A 558 25.48 6.06 25.21
C SER A 558 24.61 7.12 24.54
N LYS A 559 23.28 7.05 24.76
CA LYS A 559 22.24 7.86 24.10
C LYS A 559 22.34 7.89 22.56
N SER A 560 23.06 6.94 21.96
CA SER A 560 23.28 6.85 20.52
C SER A 560 23.05 5.41 20.05
N TRP A 561 22.07 5.24 19.16
CA TRP A 561 21.76 3.92 18.60
C TRP A 561 22.91 3.37 17.74
N GLY A 562 23.63 4.23 17.02
CA GLY A 562 24.79 3.82 16.24
C GLY A 562 25.93 3.30 17.14
N LEU A 563 26.25 4.01 18.23
CA LEU A 563 27.22 3.50 19.22
C LEU A 563 26.75 2.22 19.89
N SER A 564 25.44 2.10 20.16
CA SER A 564 24.85 0.89 20.74
C SER A 564 25.04 -0.34 19.83
N ILE A 565 24.92 -0.17 18.50
CA ILE A 565 25.21 -1.23 17.52
C ILE A 565 26.70 -1.64 17.58
N ILE A 566 27.62 -0.67 17.66
CA ILE A 566 29.06 -0.94 17.74
C ILE A 566 29.39 -1.71 19.03
N LEU A 567 28.88 -1.25 20.18
CA LEU A 567 29.09 -1.89 21.48
C LEU A 567 28.50 -3.30 21.54
N LEU A 568 27.29 -3.48 21.00
CA LEU A 568 26.68 -4.80 20.83
C LEU A 568 27.61 -5.71 20.03
N THR A 569 28.14 -5.23 18.91
CA THR A 569 29.08 -5.99 18.06
C THR A 569 30.35 -6.40 18.82
N ILE A 570 30.90 -5.53 19.66
CA ILE A 570 32.07 -5.82 20.50
C ILE A 570 31.76 -6.96 21.47
N VAL A 571 30.67 -6.87 22.24
CA VAL A 571 30.29 -7.90 23.21
C VAL A 571 30.09 -9.25 22.55
N LEU A 572 29.44 -9.27 21.39
CA LEU A 572 29.23 -10.52 20.65
C LEU A 572 30.53 -11.13 20.16
N LYS A 573 31.48 -10.33 19.67
CA LYS A 573 32.81 -10.80 19.28
C LYS A 573 33.58 -11.35 20.47
N VAL A 574 33.42 -10.77 21.66
CA VAL A 574 34.02 -11.27 22.90
C VAL A 574 33.40 -12.61 23.30
N ILE A 575 32.07 -12.75 23.29
CA ILE A 575 31.38 -14.01 23.59
C ILE A 575 31.79 -15.12 22.60
N LEU A 576 31.91 -14.80 21.31
CA LEU A 576 32.30 -15.74 20.27
C LEU A 576 33.83 -15.91 20.14
N TYR A 577 34.63 -15.16 20.90
CA TYR A 577 36.08 -15.21 20.86
C TYR A 577 36.68 -16.63 21.03
N PRO A 578 36.30 -17.44 22.04
CA PRO A 578 36.87 -18.77 22.23
C PRO A 578 36.62 -19.68 21.04
N LEU A 579 35.41 -19.62 20.49
CA LEU A 579 35.00 -20.38 19.32
C LEU A 579 35.80 -19.96 18.07
N ASN A 580 35.87 -18.65 17.82
CA ASN A 580 36.62 -18.11 16.68
C ASN A 580 38.11 -18.45 16.79
N ASN A 581 38.69 -18.38 17.99
CA ASN A 581 40.08 -18.77 18.24
C ASN A 581 40.31 -20.26 17.94
N TRP A 582 39.41 -21.14 18.35
CA TRP A 582 39.48 -22.57 18.01
C TRP A 582 39.48 -22.80 16.50
N SER A 583 38.54 -22.17 15.79
CA SER A 583 38.46 -22.29 14.33
C SER A 583 39.71 -21.76 13.63
N MET A 584 40.22 -20.60 14.05
CA MET A 584 41.42 -20.01 13.47
C MET A 584 42.66 -20.89 13.68
N ARG A 585 42.82 -21.49 14.86
CA ARG A 585 43.87 -22.48 15.12
C ARG A 585 43.73 -23.71 14.21
N SER A 586 42.52 -24.20 14.02
CA SER A 586 42.25 -25.32 13.09
C SER A 586 42.59 -24.95 11.65
N MET A 587 42.25 -23.73 11.22
CA MET A 587 42.56 -23.22 9.88
C MET A 587 44.07 -23.09 9.67
N SER A 588 44.81 -22.63 10.68
CA SER A 588 46.29 -22.59 10.62
C SER A 588 46.88 -24.00 10.45
N ARG A 589 46.43 -24.99 11.25
CA ARG A 589 46.85 -26.41 11.08
C ARG A 589 46.53 -26.95 9.69
N MET A 590 45.38 -26.60 9.14
CA MET A 590 45.01 -26.99 7.78
C MET A 590 46.00 -26.42 6.75
N GLN A 591 46.41 -25.16 6.90
CA GLN A 591 47.40 -24.54 6.02
C GLN A 591 48.75 -25.27 6.03
N PHE A 592 49.21 -25.74 7.20
CA PHE A 592 50.44 -26.55 7.30
C PHE A 592 50.37 -27.86 6.50
N ILE A 593 49.19 -28.46 6.33
CA ILE A 593 49.01 -29.75 5.64
C ILE A 593 48.72 -29.56 4.13
N GLN A 594 48.39 -28.34 3.68
CA GLN A 594 48.10 -28.04 2.26
C GLN A 594 49.15 -28.56 1.27
N PRO A 595 50.48 -28.50 1.53
CA PRO A 595 51.48 -29.03 0.60
C PRO A 595 51.35 -30.55 0.40
N GLN A 596 51.02 -31.29 1.47
CA GLN A 596 50.81 -32.74 1.42
C GLN A 596 49.51 -33.07 0.67
N VAL A 597 48.46 -32.27 0.86
CA VAL A 597 47.21 -32.39 0.07
C VAL A 597 47.47 -32.13 -1.41
N ALA A 598 48.28 -31.11 -1.74
CA ALA A 598 48.65 -30.80 -3.12
C ALA A 598 49.46 -31.94 -3.76
N ALA A 599 50.38 -32.57 -3.01
CA ALA A 599 51.13 -33.72 -3.47
C ALA A 599 50.24 -34.95 -3.76
N ILE A 600 49.24 -35.22 -2.90
CA ILE A 600 48.25 -36.29 -3.14
C ILE A 600 47.45 -35.99 -4.41
N LYS A 601 46.98 -34.75 -4.58
CA LYS A 601 46.22 -34.34 -5.78
C LYS A 601 47.03 -34.52 -7.07
N LYS A 602 48.31 -34.13 -7.07
CA LYS A 602 49.22 -34.34 -8.22
C LYS A 602 49.47 -35.83 -8.51
N ARG A 603 49.60 -36.66 -7.46
CA ARG A 603 49.81 -38.11 -7.61
C ARG A 603 48.60 -38.82 -8.22
N TYR A 604 47.39 -38.37 -7.90
CA TYR A 604 46.13 -39.01 -8.29
C TYR A 604 45.29 -38.17 -9.27
N GLU A 605 45.91 -37.37 -10.14
CA GLU A 605 45.17 -36.52 -11.12
C GLU A 605 44.24 -37.34 -12.04
N LYS A 606 44.62 -38.59 -12.35
CA LYS A 606 43.83 -39.51 -13.18
C LYS A 606 42.79 -40.33 -12.41
N ASP A 607 42.79 -40.27 -11.07
CA ASP A 607 41.83 -40.96 -10.19
C ASP A 607 41.40 -40.05 -9.01
N PRO A 608 40.50 -39.08 -9.24
CA PRO A 608 40.08 -38.13 -8.23
C PRO A 608 39.33 -38.77 -7.06
N LYS A 609 38.71 -39.95 -7.25
CA LYS A 609 38.02 -40.66 -6.16
C LYS A 609 39.03 -41.17 -5.13
N ARG A 610 40.10 -41.82 -5.59
CA ARG A 610 41.19 -42.28 -4.72
C ARG A 610 41.95 -41.12 -4.09
N GLY A 611 42.20 -40.04 -4.85
CA GLY A 611 42.80 -38.82 -4.32
C GLY A 611 42.02 -38.18 -3.17
N ASN A 612 40.68 -38.17 -3.24
CA ASN A 612 39.83 -37.66 -2.17
C ASN A 612 39.84 -38.55 -0.92
N LEU A 613 39.88 -39.88 -1.08
CA LEU A 613 39.99 -40.82 0.04
C LEU A 613 41.32 -40.68 0.80
N GLU A 614 42.43 -40.61 0.07
CA GLU A 614 43.78 -40.39 0.65
C GLU A 614 43.87 -39.02 1.33
N THR A 615 43.26 -37.98 0.75
CA THR A 615 43.17 -36.66 1.38
C THR A 615 42.39 -36.71 2.70
N MET A 616 41.28 -37.46 2.73
CA MET A 616 40.49 -37.64 3.96
C MET A 616 41.25 -38.46 5.02
N GLN A 617 42.00 -39.48 4.61
CA GLN A 617 42.85 -40.27 5.50
C GLN A 617 43.95 -39.40 6.12
N LEU A 618 44.61 -38.57 5.30
CA LEU A 618 45.60 -37.60 5.78
C LEU A 618 45.00 -36.62 6.81
N TYR A 619 43.78 -36.13 6.58
CA TYR A 619 43.08 -35.28 7.55
C TYR A 619 42.81 -35.99 8.88
N LYS A 620 42.42 -37.27 8.84
CA LYS A 620 42.24 -38.10 10.04
C LYS A 620 43.56 -38.31 10.78
N ASP A 621 44.63 -38.68 10.07
CA ASP A 621 45.94 -38.99 10.64
C ASP A 621 46.56 -37.76 11.32
N LYS A 622 46.39 -36.58 10.70
CA LYS A 622 46.86 -35.30 11.27
C LYS A 622 45.87 -34.67 12.24
N LYS A 623 44.73 -35.32 12.53
CA LYS A 623 43.66 -34.85 13.42
C LYS A 623 43.18 -33.44 13.08
N VAL A 624 43.03 -33.15 11.79
CA VAL A 624 42.51 -31.88 11.29
C VAL A 624 41.12 -32.09 10.69
N ASN A 625 40.15 -31.32 11.14
CA ASN A 625 38.78 -31.39 10.64
C ASN A 625 38.55 -30.34 9.54
N PRO A 626 38.21 -30.74 8.30
CA PRO A 626 37.91 -29.78 7.22
C PRO A 626 36.69 -28.90 7.50
N PHE A 627 35.69 -29.40 8.25
CA PHE A 627 34.50 -28.64 8.63
C PHE A 627 34.75 -27.56 9.69
N SER A 628 35.84 -27.67 10.46
CA SER A 628 36.21 -26.62 11.41
C SER A 628 36.47 -25.28 10.73
N SER A 629 36.76 -25.26 9.43
CA SER A 629 37.01 -24.04 8.66
C SER A 629 35.74 -23.23 8.34
N CYS A 630 34.59 -23.89 8.17
CA CYS A 630 33.31 -23.24 7.89
C CYS A 630 32.43 -23.10 9.14
N PHE A 631 32.81 -23.73 10.26
CA PHE A 631 32.05 -23.70 11.51
C PHE A 631 31.74 -22.29 12.05
N PRO A 632 32.68 -21.31 12.03
CA PRO A 632 32.34 -19.94 12.42
C PRO A 632 31.28 -19.30 11.54
N MET A 633 31.32 -19.59 10.23
CA MET A 633 30.35 -19.06 9.28
C MET A 633 28.96 -19.59 9.59
N VAL A 634 28.83 -20.89 9.87
CA VAL A 634 27.55 -21.52 10.22
C VAL A 634 26.97 -20.94 11.52
N ILE A 635 27.78 -20.76 12.56
CA ILE A 635 27.31 -20.16 13.82
C ILE A 635 26.99 -18.67 13.67
N GLN A 636 27.69 -17.97 12.78
CA GLN A 636 27.45 -16.56 12.50
C GLN A 636 26.18 -16.33 11.66
N MET A 637 25.70 -17.33 10.90
CA MET A 637 24.52 -17.16 10.04
C MET A 637 23.22 -16.87 10.83
N PRO A 638 22.83 -17.65 11.87
CA PRO A 638 21.68 -17.30 12.71
C PRO A 638 21.82 -15.92 13.35
N PHE A 639 23.04 -15.58 13.77
CA PHE A 639 23.35 -14.29 14.34
C PHE A 639 23.08 -13.15 13.35
N LEU A 640 23.56 -13.32 12.11
CA LEU A 640 23.35 -12.36 11.03
C LEU A 640 21.86 -12.19 10.73
N ILE A 641 21.12 -13.28 10.63
CA ILE A 641 19.67 -13.25 10.38
C ILE A 641 18.96 -12.49 11.51
N GLY A 642 19.29 -12.79 12.77
CA GLY A 642 18.70 -12.08 13.92
C GLY A 642 19.04 -10.59 13.97
N MET A 643 20.27 -10.19 13.65
CA MET A 643 20.64 -8.77 13.54
C MET A 643 19.97 -8.07 12.36
N PHE A 644 19.86 -8.75 11.22
CA PHE A 644 19.18 -8.22 10.04
C PHE A 644 17.72 -7.92 10.37
N ASP A 645 17.04 -8.89 10.94
CA ASP A 645 15.65 -8.80 11.40
C ASP A 645 15.50 -7.67 12.43
N LEU A 646 16.35 -7.64 13.46
CA LEU A 646 16.36 -6.62 14.49
C LEU A 646 16.48 -5.20 13.91
N LEU A 647 17.53 -4.96 13.13
CA LEU A 647 17.85 -3.62 12.64
C LEU A 647 16.82 -3.12 11.63
N ARG A 648 16.17 -4.04 10.91
CA ARG A 648 15.10 -3.71 9.96
C ARG A 648 13.77 -3.47 10.67
N SER A 649 13.40 -4.24 11.69
CA SER A 649 12.06 -4.16 12.32
C SER A 649 11.96 -3.17 13.47
N THR A 650 13.09 -2.69 14.01
CA THR A 650 13.10 -1.83 15.19
C THR A 650 12.73 -0.39 14.83
N PHE A 651 11.53 0.04 15.24
CA PHE A 651 11.08 1.42 15.09
C PHE A 651 12.06 2.43 15.67
N ALA A 652 12.67 2.13 16.83
CA ALA A 652 13.58 3.06 17.50
C ALA A 652 14.82 3.45 16.66
N LEU A 653 15.14 2.73 15.59
CA LEU A 653 16.22 3.10 14.66
C LEU A 653 15.74 4.03 13.53
N ARG A 654 14.43 4.09 13.29
CA ARG A 654 13.82 4.88 12.23
C ARG A 654 14.01 6.37 12.47
N GLY A 655 14.64 7.05 11.50
CA GLY A 655 14.89 8.49 11.56
C GLY A 655 15.96 8.89 12.57
N THR A 656 16.71 7.92 13.11
CA THR A 656 17.80 8.22 14.06
C THR A 656 19.11 8.48 13.32
N SER A 657 19.78 9.57 13.69
CA SER A 657 21.07 9.96 13.14
C SER A 657 22.22 9.34 13.92
N PHE A 658 23.31 8.98 13.23
CA PHE A 658 24.58 8.58 13.84
C PHE A 658 25.70 9.59 13.55
N ILE A 659 25.87 9.96 12.27
CA ILE A 659 26.81 11.01 11.83
C ILE A 659 25.98 12.09 11.16
N THR A 660 25.80 13.22 11.85
CA THR A 660 25.01 14.35 11.35
C THR A 660 25.52 14.80 9.98
N GLY A 661 24.62 14.86 9.00
CA GLY A 661 24.95 15.27 7.62
C GLY A 661 25.27 14.12 6.67
N TRP A 662 25.52 12.90 7.16
CA TRP A 662 25.72 11.71 6.31
C TRP A 662 24.79 10.55 6.70
N ILE A 663 24.85 10.07 7.94
CA ILE A 663 24.04 8.95 8.42
C ILE A 663 22.87 9.51 9.24
N ASN A 664 21.83 9.97 8.54
CA ASN A 664 20.66 10.61 9.15
C ASN A 664 19.50 9.65 9.47
N ASN A 665 19.61 8.38 9.08
CA ASN A 665 18.63 7.33 9.37
C ASN A 665 19.30 5.95 9.41
N LEU A 666 19.38 5.32 10.58
CA LEU A 666 19.97 3.98 10.73
C LEU A 666 19.14 2.87 10.10
N SER A 667 17.83 3.09 9.88
CA SER A 667 16.93 2.09 9.31
C SER A 667 16.81 2.17 7.79
N ALA A 668 17.46 3.13 7.13
CA ALA A 668 17.51 3.29 5.67
C ALA A 668 18.96 3.23 5.18
N PRO A 669 19.22 3.04 3.87
CA PRO A 669 20.56 3.16 3.32
C PRO A 669 21.21 4.51 3.65
N ASP A 670 22.54 4.55 3.79
CA ASP A 670 23.25 5.80 4.05
C ASP A 670 23.29 6.66 2.80
N VAL A 671 23.04 7.96 2.90
CA VAL A 671 23.04 8.86 1.74
C VAL A 671 24.08 9.95 1.95
N LEU A 672 25.18 9.88 1.21
CA LEU A 672 26.23 10.91 1.25
C LEU A 672 25.85 12.13 0.40
N PHE A 673 25.36 11.89 -0.83
CA PHE A 673 24.82 12.92 -1.72
C PHE A 673 23.81 12.29 -2.70
N SER A 674 23.00 13.13 -3.35
CA SER A 674 21.95 12.70 -4.29
C SER A 674 22.00 13.52 -5.59
N TRP A 675 21.51 12.97 -6.69
CA TRP A 675 21.38 13.63 -7.99
C TRP A 675 19.99 13.44 -8.59
N SER A 676 19.71 14.07 -9.74
CA SER A 676 18.35 14.24 -10.27
C SER A 676 17.93 13.22 -11.33
N TYR A 677 18.76 12.26 -11.72
CA TYR A 677 18.43 11.28 -12.76
C TYR A 677 18.90 9.88 -12.33
N PRO A 678 18.14 8.80 -12.50
CA PRO A 678 18.57 7.49 -12.06
C PRO A 678 19.79 6.99 -12.86
N ILE A 679 20.86 6.60 -12.16
CA ILE A 679 22.02 5.90 -12.73
C ILE A 679 21.80 4.39 -12.58
N PHE A 680 22.16 3.62 -13.60
CA PHE A 680 22.08 2.16 -13.56
C PHE A 680 22.75 1.61 -12.29
N PHE A 681 22.08 0.69 -11.59
CA PHE A 681 22.46 0.10 -10.30
C PHE A 681 22.43 1.04 -9.08
N PHE A 682 22.94 2.27 -9.19
CA PHE A 682 23.10 3.19 -8.06
C PHE A 682 21.86 4.06 -7.76
N GLY A 683 20.88 4.12 -8.67
CA GLY A 683 19.66 4.90 -8.43
C GLY A 683 19.95 6.41 -8.46
N THR A 684 19.46 7.16 -7.48
CA THR A 684 19.58 8.63 -7.40
C THR A 684 20.41 9.11 -6.20
N GLU A 685 20.96 8.19 -5.41
CA GLU A 685 21.60 8.48 -4.11
C GLU A 685 22.89 7.68 -3.99
N PHE A 686 23.96 8.27 -3.45
CA PHE A 686 25.25 7.59 -3.29
C PHE A 686 25.43 7.12 -1.85
N HIS A 687 25.56 5.79 -1.68
CA HIS A 687 25.77 5.15 -0.38
C HIS A 687 27.24 4.76 -0.19
N LEU A 688 27.90 5.32 0.83
CA LEU A 688 29.34 5.19 1.07
C LEU A 688 29.69 4.02 2.00
N LEU A 689 28.87 3.71 3.02
CA LEU A 689 29.17 2.62 3.96
C LEU A 689 29.42 1.25 3.29
N PRO A 690 28.69 0.85 2.23
CA PRO A 690 28.94 -0.40 1.53
C PRO A 690 30.35 -0.46 0.92
N PHE A 691 30.86 0.65 0.38
CA PHE A 691 32.23 0.72 -0.16
C PHE A 691 33.29 0.69 0.94
N ILE A 692 33.04 1.33 2.08
CA ILE A 692 33.89 1.20 3.27
C ILE A 692 33.94 -0.26 3.71
N ASN A 693 32.79 -0.92 3.72
CA ASN A 693 32.69 -2.34 4.05
C ASN A 693 33.48 -3.21 3.05
N GLY A 694 33.33 -2.97 1.75
CA GLY A 694 34.12 -3.62 0.70
C GLY A 694 35.63 -3.41 0.85
N GLY A 695 36.04 -2.18 1.13
CA GLY A 695 37.45 -1.84 1.41
C GLY A 695 38.00 -2.57 2.63
N LEU A 696 37.22 -2.66 3.71
CA LEU A 696 37.57 -3.41 4.92
C LEU A 696 37.65 -4.91 4.67
N MET A 697 36.72 -5.48 3.92
CA MET A 697 36.75 -6.90 3.54
C MET A 697 37.98 -7.21 2.67
N PHE A 698 38.30 -6.33 1.72
CA PHE A 698 39.52 -6.45 0.92
C PHE A 698 40.77 -6.35 1.78
N LEU A 699 40.83 -5.39 2.71
CA LEU A 699 41.91 -5.27 3.68
C LEU A 699 42.03 -6.52 4.55
N GLN A 700 40.91 -7.05 5.06
CA GLN A 700 40.87 -8.29 5.84
C GLN A 700 41.47 -9.46 5.07
N GLN A 701 41.16 -9.60 3.79
CA GLN A 701 41.71 -10.65 2.92
C GLN A 701 43.23 -10.49 2.73
N LYS A 702 43.70 -9.26 2.52
CA LYS A 702 45.14 -8.97 2.38
C LYS A 702 45.89 -9.21 3.68
N CYS A 703 45.37 -8.72 4.81
CA CYS A 703 45.88 -8.98 6.15
C CYS A 703 45.95 -10.49 6.44
N SER A 704 44.87 -11.23 6.12
CA SER A 704 44.83 -12.69 6.24
C SER A 704 45.91 -13.37 5.40
N ALA A 705 46.14 -12.90 4.18
CA ALA A 705 47.15 -13.47 3.29
C ALA A 705 48.58 -13.18 3.77
N LEU A 706 48.85 -11.97 4.26
CA LEU A 706 50.17 -11.55 4.76
C LEU A 706 50.54 -12.23 6.08
N MET A 707 49.58 -12.41 6.97
CA MET A 707 49.82 -13.04 8.28
C MET A 707 50.01 -14.56 8.21
N ASN A 708 49.53 -15.19 7.14
CA ASN A 708 49.67 -16.61 6.90
C ASN A 708 50.87 -16.89 5.99
N LYS A 709 52.08 -16.86 6.56
CA LYS A 709 53.36 -17.01 5.84
C LYS A 709 53.63 -18.40 5.23
N HIS A 710 52.82 -19.41 5.52
CA HIS A 710 53.06 -20.81 5.11
C HIS A 710 52.29 -21.18 3.82
N LYS A 711 52.35 -20.34 2.79
CA LYS A 711 51.70 -20.62 1.49
C LYS A 711 52.69 -21.25 0.53
N VAL A 712 52.83 -22.58 0.61
CA VAL A 712 53.32 -23.38 -0.52
C VAL A 712 52.07 -23.97 -1.18
N VAL A 713 51.39 -23.15 -1.99
CA VAL A 713 50.23 -23.56 -2.79
C VAL A 713 50.59 -23.31 -4.25
N ASP A 714 50.17 -24.21 -5.13
CA ASP A 714 50.32 -24.05 -6.58
C ASP A 714 49.84 -22.64 -7.02
N PRO A 715 50.62 -21.86 -7.80
CA PRO A 715 50.27 -20.51 -8.22
C PRO A 715 48.86 -20.39 -8.83
N ALA A 716 48.41 -21.42 -9.55
CA ALA A 716 47.07 -21.45 -10.15
C ALA A 716 45.95 -21.54 -9.09
N THR A 717 46.12 -22.38 -8.07
CA THR A 717 45.15 -22.56 -6.98
C THR A 717 45.12 -21.34 -6.05
N GLN A 718 46.28 -20.72 -5.81
CA GLN A 718 46.37 -19.48 -5.05
C GLN A 718 45.66 -18.33 -5.77
N LYS A 719 45.89 -18.18 -7.09
CA LYS A 719 45.20 -17.19 -7.92
C LYS A 719 43.69 -17.38 -7.85
N GLN A 720 43.21 -18.60 -8.05
CA GLN A 720 41.77 -18.93 -7.98
C GLN A 720 41.13 -18.51 -6.64
N SER A 721 41.75 -18.87 -5.50
CA SER A 721 41.21 -18.51 -4.16
C SER A 721 41.19 -17.01 -3.90
N SER A 722 42.21 -16.28 -4.38
CA SER A 722 42.31 -14.83 -4.21
C SER A 722 41.33 -14.07 -5.12
N THR A 723 41.13 -14.58 -6.34
CA THR A 723 40.16 -14.05 -7.31
C THR A 723 38.74 -14.28 -6.80
N SER A 724 38.40 -15.48 -6.31
CA SER A 724 37.08 -15.75 -5.73
C SER A 724 36.79 -14.87 -4.52
N ALA A 725 37.79 -14.63 -3.66
CA ALA A 725 37.64 -13.75 -2.50
C ALA A 725 37.40 -12.28 -2.90
N THR A 726 38.13 -11.80 -3.92
CA THR A 726 37.96 -10.44 -4.44
C THR A 726 36.59 -10.26 -5.10
N ILE A 727 36.16 -11.22 -5.93
CA ILE A 727 34.83 -11.21 -6.55
C ILE A 727 33.75 -11.19 -5.47
N MET A 728 33.89 -12.03 -4.44
CA MET A 728 32.94 -12.09 -3.33
C MET A 728 32.84 -10.74 -2.58
N THR A 729 33.96 -10.05 -2.37
CA THR A 729 33.96 -8.69 -1.78
C THR A 729 33.20 -7.70 -2.63
N VAL A 730 33.41 -7.71 -3.95
CA VAL A 730 32.68 -6.82 -4.88
C VAL A 730 31.18 -7.15 -4.85
N VAL A 731 30.81 -8.42 -4.92
CA VAL A 731 29.41 -8.86 -4.85
C VAL A 731 28.76 -8.43 -3.54
N PHE A 732 29.41 -8.64 -2.39
CA PHE A 732 28.88 -8.20 -1.10
C PHE A 732 28.78 -6.68 -0.99
N THR A 733 29.73 -5.93 -1.55
CA THR A 733 29.66 -4.46 -1.60
C THR A 733 28.42 -3.99 -2.36
N LEU A 734 28.18 -4.58 -3.53
CA LEU A 734 27.01 -4.29 -4.36
C LEU A 734 25.70 -4.73 -3.69
N LEU A 735 25.70 -5.88 -3.02
CA LEU A 735 24.53 -6.39 -2.28
C LEU A 735 24.18 -5.48 -1.08
N PHE A 736 25.19 -5.05 -0.33
CA PHE A 736 25.03 -4.19 0.85
C PHE A 736 24.71 -2.74 0.49
N TYR A 737 24.87 -2.37 -0.79
CA TYR A 737 24.51 -1.05 -1.30
C TYR A 737 23.10 -0.64 -0.89
N ASN A 738 22.22 -1.61 -0.87
CA ASN A 738 20.79 -1.44 -0.77
C ASN A 738 20.24 -1.70 0.65
N PHE A 739 21.15 -1.95 1.61
CA PHE A 739 20.84 -2.33 2.97
C PHE A 739 20.87 -1.14 3.95
N PRO A 740 20.14 -1.23 5.08
CA PRO A 740 20.13 -0.18 6.10
C PRO A 740 21.53 0.17 6.62
N ALA A 741 21.77 1.46 6.89
CA ALA A 741 23.03 1.98 7.41
C ALA A 741 23.43 1.31 8.73
N GLY A 742 22.47 0.99 9.61
CA GLY A 742 22.73 0.26 10.86
C GLY A 742 23.33 -1.13 10.62
N LEU A 743 22.90 -1.82 9.57
CA LEU A 743 23.42 -3.15 9.22
C LEU A 743 24.83 -3.05 8.63
N ASN A 744 25.05 -2.06 7.77
CA ASN A 744 26.39 -1.74 7.25
C ASN A 744 27.36 -1.38 8.39
N LEU A 745 26.90 -0.60 9.37
CA LEU A 745 27.68 -0.22 10.55
C LEU A 745 28.09 -1.44 11.39
N TYR A 746 27.13 -2.34 11.65
CA TYR A 746 27.42 -3.62 12.30
C TYR A 746 28.51 -4.40 11.55
N TRP A 747 28.42 -4.49 10.21
CA TRP A 747 29.37 -5.27 9.42
C TRP A 747 30.78 -4.65 9.43
N ILE A 748 30.87 -3.32 9.33
CA ILE A 748 32.11 -2.57 9.45
C ILE A 748 32.77 -2.85 10.81
N SER A 749 32.03 -2.69 11.91
CA SER A 749 32.55 -2.98 13.26
C SER A 749 32.97 -4.44 13.42
N SER A 750 32.17 -5.37 12.90
CA SER A 750 32.45 -6.81 12.95
C SER A 750 33.72 -7.17 12.19
N THR A 751 33.96 -6.53 11.03
CA THR A 751 35.13 -6.75 10.19
C THR A 751 36.40 -6.18 10.82
N ILE A 752 36.34 -4.96 11.36
CA ILE A 752 37.46 -4.34 12.10
C ILE A 752 37.88 -5.23 13.27
N LEU A 753 36.91 -5.70 14.07
CA LEU A 753 37.19 -6.59 15.20
C LEU A 753 37.74 -7.95 14.74
N ALA A 754 37.29 -8.47 13.60
CA ALA A 754 37.82 -9.70 13.04
C ALA A 754 39.29 -9.55 12.58
N ILE A 755 39.64 -8.42 11.95
CA ILE A 755 41.03 -8.10 11.59
C ILE A 755 41.89 -8.01 12.85
N LEU A 756 41.42 -7.31 13.88
CA LEU A 756 42.12 -7.18 15.16
C LEU A 756 42.31 -8.55 15.83
N GLN A 757 41.25 -9.36 15.91
CA GLN A 757 41.31 -10.71 16.46
C GLN A 757 42.31 -11.58 15.69
N GLN A 758 42.30 -11.52 14.36
CA GLN A 758 43.22 -12.25 13.52
C GLN A 758 44.67 -11.84 13.74
N TRP A 759 44.91 -10.55 13.88
CA TRP A 759 46.23 -10.01 14.20
C TRP A 759 46.75 -10.48 15.56
N ILE A 760 45.90 -10.48 16.60
CA ILE A 760 46.26 -10.98 17.94
C ILE A 760 46.57 -12.48 17.91
N ILE A 761 45.79 -13.29 17.18
CA ILE A 761 45.97 -14.75 17.15
C ILE A 761 47.20 -15.13 16.32
N SER A 762 47.39 -14.51 15.15
CA SER A 762 48.53 -14.81 14.28
C SER A 762 49.87 -14.45 14.94
N THR A 763 49.94 -13.31 15.65
CA THR A 763 51.13 -12.92 16.41
C THR A 763 51.45 -13.91 17.53
N ARG A 764 50.43 -14.39 18.27
CA ARG A 764 50.61 -15.45 19.28
C ARG A 764 51.12 -16.76 18.69
N LEU A 765 50.50 -17.23 17.59
CA LEU A 765 50.91 -18.46 16.91
C LEU A 765 52.34 -18.37 16.35
N ASN A 766 52.71 -17.23 15.77
CA ASN A 766 54.06 -16.99 15.27
C ASN A 766 55.09 -17.04 16.42
N LYS A 767 54.78 -16.42 17.57
CA LYS A 767 55.64 -16.47 18.77
C LYS A 767 55.77 -17.89 19.35
N GLU A 768 54.68 -18.66 19.36
CA GLU A 768 54.72 -20.08 19.79
C GLU A 768 55.59 -20.93 18.85
N SER A 769 55.50 -20.70 17.53
CA SER A 769 56.31 -21.42 16.54
C SER A 769 57.80 -21.07 16.61
N SER A 770 58.15 -19.78 16.77
CA SER A 770 59.56 -19.37 16.91
C SER A 770 60.19 -19.90 18.21
N THR A 771 59.41 -19.96 19.29
CA THR A 771 59.89 -20.52 20.57
C THR A 771 60.12 -22.04 20.49
N LYS A 772 59.31 -22.77 19.71
CA LYS A 772 59.52 -24.20 19.48
C LYS A 772 60.74 -24.48 18.59
N VAL A 773 60.99 -23.64 17.58
CA VAL A 773 62.18 -23.75 16.71
C VAL A 773 63.47 -23.34 17.44
N SER A 774 63.38 -22.48 18.46
CA SER A 774 64.54 -22.14 19.32
C SER A 774 64.83 -23.19 20.41
N LYS A 775 63.87 -24.08 20.71
CA LYS A 775 64.01 -25.15 21.71
C LYS A 775 64.28 -26.54 21.12
N ALA A 776 64.11 -26.68 19.81
CA ALA A 776 64.45 -27.87 19.02
C ALA A 776 65.77 -27.59 18.30
#